data_AF-A0A014NBQ5-F1
#
_entry.id   AF-A0A014NBQ5-F1
#
_cell.length_a   1.000
_cell.length_b   1.000
_cell.length_c   1.000
_cell.angle_alpha   90.00
_cell.angle_beta   90.00
_cell.angle_gamma   90.00
#
_symmetry.space_group_name_H-M   'P 1'
#
loop_
_entity.id
_entity.type
_entity.pdbx_description
1 polymer ?
#
loop_
_entity_poly.entity_id
_entity_poly.type
_entity_poly.pdbx_seq_one_letter_code
_entity_poly.pdbx_strand_id
1 'polypeptide(L)'
;MSTILVGSEVARVDGLAKVKGSAIYGDDLVLKNMLYGVCRYTDIAAGFIEKLDLTEAEQVPGVVKIATFADIPGETHIGVVIPDYPPIIDREIAFRGDVIAVIAAETQEAACLAAEKIKIVYRPLTPLTSVREALSPGARLIHSDRENNIINHHHTVKGDIEAGFAASCHIFERDYEVGFQEHGYIEPESITAAIDANDSIMTLYGSVQNAHRVRGMVARYLGLPQAKVNVRRSVLGGSFGGKDDIIDHLACRAALLAQLTGRPVKMTYNREQSMRESYKRHPYLMHYKIGLDDQARIQAIKIDILADGGSYAGQTVFVTWRSSVQAAGPYNIPNVRVDVTGVYTNNNYTSAYRGFGAPQVIFANESLMDEVAEQLGISPIELRMRNALQQDDTSMAGQVFSEHRVSAQQVLQTAIDSTDFIAKREHYRRLNRQNGPVKYGIGLALSHRGCSLGAEGLDASSALIQVNADGSVNISTSVSENGQGLATTMSMIAGEAFGLSLDRITFTDPATAMIADGGSTVASRGTLMGGQAILSAANKIKQRMADAIAEKLGATGIADLVWENGKVFNRLQPYNRLDFQQVVEMTKATGANLSAYGWHVAPDIHWDEEKGCGSPYFTWVYGCQVADIAVDTRTGKISFNQITAVHDVGKVINKVGFEGQVCGGVVQGMIGYGMLEEFNIELGEVKSENFDTYLLPTIKDVPEINIIPVENHDKAGPYGGKVIGEPVLELGGAALNNAVCFALERRNYVLPLTLEQVKLGYALKKPVRQSELMAESGEKKQVLRINTLQLTRATTLAEALLALQKQDARPLAGGTDVLVQARLKNTPIPLVDISAIREIQQTEMQGEAMVIGAAVCFSDLTANPLIKKYYPLLTTACNTIGSLQLRNRATIGGNVVNAAPCADSVPPLIIYDAEVRLATLNGTRQLPLAEFITAGYQTQLQPGELLTHFILPLPESCPQMQQRYLQLGRRNALNITRQSFTGQFSFNPAGILTRCRLVDGALMSHPQRLIAVEKIITGRKLTDAVIEEGVKALEAMLEAAIGKRWSAAYKIPVAAAMLHQMLEEAREEQAL
;
A
#
# COMPACT_ATOMS: atom_id res chain seq x y z
N MET A 1 9.79 29.29 24.35
CA MET A 1 10.28 28.49 25.50
C MET A 1 11.28 27.50 24.94
N SER A 2 12.41 27.26 25.60
CA SER A 2 13.28 26.13 25.27
C SER A 2 12.54 24.83 25.61
N THR A 3 12.54 23.87 24.69
CA THR A 3 11.99 22.52 24.93
C THR A 3 13.11 21.52 25.21
N ILE A 4 12.81 20.47 25.98
CA ILE A 4 13.79 19.44 26.35
C ILE A 4 13.60 18.18 25.50
N LEU A 5 12.36 17.68 25.42
CA LEU A 5 11.99 16.48 24.66
C LEU A 5 11.43 16.86 23.29
N VAL A 6 10.59 17.88 23.19
CA VAL A 6 9.98 18.28 21.92
C VAL A 6 11.06 18.73 20.93
N GLY A 7 11.07 18.12 19.74
CA GLY A 7 12.07 18.34 18.69
C GLY A 7 13.30 17.45 18.76
N SER A 8 13.40 16.57 19.77
CA SER A 8 14.50 15.62 19.90
C SER A 8 14.30 14.32 19.11
N GLU A 9 15.35 13.50 19.03
CA GLU A 9 15.33 12.19 18.41
C GLU A 9 14.99 11.11 19.44
N VAL A 10 13.72 10.71 19.47
CA VAL A 10 13.22 9.71 20.42
C VAL A 10 12.75 8.47 19.69
N ALA A 11 13.36 7.34 20.05
CA ALA A 11 12.91 6.02 19.61
C ALA A 11 11.50 5.70 20.15
N ARG A 12 10.77 4.89 19.41
CA ARG A 12 9.40 4.51 19.78
C ARG A 12 9.34 3.83 21.15
N VAL A 13 8.45 4.30 22.03
CA VAL A 13 8.23 3.70 23.36
C VAL A 13 7.72 2.25 23.28
N ASP A 14 7.05 1.90 22.18
CA ASP A 14 6.55 0.55 21.87
C ASP A 14 7.48 -0.24 20.93
N GLY A 15 8.65 0.33 20.55
CA GLY A 15 9.54 -0.25 19.55
C GLY A 15 10.21 -1.56 19.98
N LEU A 16 10.63 -1.65 21.24
CA LEU A 16 11.35 -2.83 21.74
C LEU A 16 10.51 -4.10 21.69
N ALA A 17 9.23 -4.01 22.07
CA ALA A 17 8.31 -5.15 22.03
C ALA A 17 8.09 -5.65 20.60
N LYS A 18 8.03 -4.74 19.62
CA LYS A 18 7.89 -5.06 18.20
C LYS A 18 9.11 -5.79 17.64
N VAL A 19 10.31 -5.30 17.93
CA VAL A 19 11.57 -5.92 17.46
C VAL A 19 11.79 -7.29 18.09
N LYS A 20 11.37 -7.49 19.35
CA LYS A 20 11.46 -8.78 20.05
C LYS A 20 10.37 -9.78 19.66
N GLY A 21 9.34 -9.36 18.92
CA GLY A 21 8.17 -10.19 18.64
C GLY A 21 7.31 -10.47 19.88
N SER A 22 7.39 -9.64 20.93
CA SER A 22 6.58 -9.77 22.15
C SER A 22 5.38 -8.83 22.19
N ALA A 23 5.21 -7.97 21.17
CA ALA A 23 4.00 -7.18 20.98
C ALA A 23 2.84 -8.11 20.57
N ILE A 24 1.68 -7.93 21.20
CA ILE A 24 0.49 -8.77 20.97
C ILE A 24 -0.45 -8.06 19.99
N TYR A 25 -0.56 -8.60 18.78
CA TYR A 25 -1.50 -8.18 17.74
C TYR A 25 -2.84 -8.91 17.87
N GLY A 26 -3.82 -8.59 17.02
CA GLY A 26 -5.18 -9.13 17.15
C GLY A 26 -5.23 -10.66 17.07
N ASP A 27 -4.47 -11.25 16.15
CA ASP A 27 -4.49 -12.70 15.93
C ASP A 27 -3.68 -13.49 16.97
N ASP A 28 -2.74 -12.84 17.67
CA ASP A 28 -1.93 -13.45 18.73
C ASP A 28 -2.76 -13.78 19.98
N LEU A 29 -3.97 -13.23 20.09
CA LEU A 29 -4.87 -13.46 21.21
C LEU A 29 -5.46 -14.87 21.18
N VAL A 30 -5.32 -15.56 22.32
CA VAL A 30 -5.90 -16.89 22.56
C VAL A 30 -6.66 -16.86 23.88
N LEU A 31 -7.96 -17.16 23.82
CA LEU A 31 -8.83 -17.30 24.99
C LEU A 31 -9.20 -18.77 25.21
N LYS A 32 -9.48 -19.13 26.46
CA LYS A 32 -9.90 -20.49 26.82
C LYS A 32 -11.22 -20.83 26.13
N ASN A 33 -11.32 -22.04 25.58
CA ASN A 33 -12.51 -22.57 24.87
C ASN A 33 -12.96 -21.72 23.66
N MET A 34 -12.08 -20.89 23.10
CA MET A 34 -12.36 -20.04 21.95
C MET A 34 -12.69 -20.85 20.69
N LEU A 35 -13.61 -20.32 19.87
CA LEU A 35 -13.98 -20.81 18.55
C LEU A 35 -13.35 -19.94 17.46
N TYR A 36 -13.27 -20.48 16.26
CA TYR A 36 -12.80 -19.79 15.06
C TYR A 36 -13.99 -19.46 14.16
N GLY A 37 -14.12 -18.18 13.83
CA GLY A 37 -15.18 -17.65 12.98
C GLY A 37 -14.71 -17.43 11.54
N VAL A 38 -15.54 -17.81 10.55
CA VAL A 38 -15.25 -17.65 9.11
C VAL A 38 -16.48 -17.14 8.37
N CYS A 39 -16.28 -16.23 7.41
CA CYS A 39 -17.34 -15.73 6.52
C CYS A 39 -17.58 -16.66 5.33
N ARG A 40 -18.86 -16.84 4.95
CA ARG A 40 -19.29 -17.32 3.64
C ARG A 40 -19.70 -16.12 2.79
N TYR A 41 -18.84 -15.74 1.86
CA TYR A 41 -19.12 -14.68 0.88
C TYR A 41 -20.05 -15.17 -0.23
N THR A 42 -20.67 -14.25 -0.98
CA THR A 42 -21.40 -14.54 -2.24
C THR A 42 -20.50 -15.21 -3.30
N ASP A 43 -21.09 -15.72 -4.39
CA ASP A 43 -20.39 -16.30 -5.57
C ASP A 43 -20.47 -15.43 -6.84
N ILE A 44 -21.27 -14.37 -6.80
CA ILE A 44 -21.46 -13.41 -7.90
C ILE A 44 -21.20 -11.98 -7.43
N ALA A 45 -21.02 -11.04 -8.36
CA ALA A 45 -20.78 -9.63 -8.04
C ALA A 45 -22.07 -8.78 -7.97
N ALA A 46 -23.17 -9.23 -8.58
CA ALA A 46 -24.45 -8.55 -8.51
C ALA A 46 -25.59 -9.55 -8.73
N GLY A 47 -26.67 -9.47 -7.94
CA GLY A 47 -27.83 -10.35 -8.12
C GLY A 47 -28.63 -10.57 -6.85
N PHE A 48 -29.32 -11.71 -6.79
CA PHE A 48 -30.14 -12.08 -5.63
C PHE A 48 -29.89 -13.52 -5.20
N ILE A 49 -30.07 -13.77 -3.90
CA ILE A 49 -30.16 -15.10 -3.31
C ILE A 49 -31.61 -15.57 -3.39
N GLU A 50 -31.84 -16.65 -4.12
CA GLU A 50 -33.16 -17.28 -4.26
C GLU A 50 -33.36 -18.42 -3.26
N LYS A 51 -32.28 -19.14 -2.90
CA LYS A 51 -32.30 -20.21 -1.91
C LYS A 51 -30.96 -20.37 -1.20
N LEU A 52 -31.00 -20.59 0.11
CA LEU A 52 -29.87 -20.91 0.97
C LEU A 52 -30.12 -22.24 1.68
N ASP A 53 -29.18 -23.18 1.62
CA ASP A 53 -29.24 -24.48 2.29
C ASP A 53 -27.96 -24.74 3.10
N LEU A 54 -28.15 -24.91 4.41
CA LEU A 54 -27.09 -25.08 5.41
C LEU A 54 -26.90 -26.55 5.84
N THR A 55 -27.75 -27.47 5.37
CA THR A 55 -27.90 -28.82 5.94
C THR A 55 -26.59 -29.61 6.01
N GLU A 56 -25.78 -29.57 4.94
CA GLU A 56 -24.49 -30.28 4.90
C GLU A 56 -23.39 -29.57 5.70
N ALA A 57 -23.48 -28.24 5.82
CA ALA A 57 -22.52 -27.43 6.56
C ALA A 57 -22.65 -27.62 8.07
N GLU A 58 -23.88 -27.73 8.57
CA GLU A 58 -24.19 -27.98 9.99
C GLU A 58 -23.71 -29.36 10.46
N GLN A 59 -23.59 -30.33 9.56
CA GLN A 59 -23.12 -31.68 9.86
C GLN A 59 -21.60 -31.83 9.87
N VAL A 60 -20.84 -30.77 9.57
CA VAL A 60 -19.37 -30.82 9.60
C VAL A 60 -18.88 -30.97 11.04
N PRO A 61 -18.07 -32.01 11.35
CA PRO A 61 -17.52 -32.19 12.70
C PRO A 61 -16.75 -30.94 13.17
N GLY A 62 -17.05 -30.50 14.39
CA GLY A 62 -16.45 -29.31 15.01
C GLY A 62 -17.19 -28.00 14.73
N VAL A 63 -18.19 -27.96 13.85
CA VAL A 63 -19.07 -26.79 13.70
C VAL A 63 -19.96 -26.66 14.94
N VAL A 64 -20.03 -25.45 15.49
CA VAL A 64 -20.85 -25.14 16.67
C VAL A 64 -22.10 -24.35 16.29
N LYS A 65 -21.96 -23.34 15.43
CA LYS A 65 -23.08 -22.49 14.99
C LYS A 65 -22.79 -21.89 13.62
N ILE A 66 -23.81 -21.85 12.78
CA ILE A 66 -23.87 -21.02 11.58
C ILE A 66 -24.92 -19.95 11.82
N ALA A 67 -24.59 -18.70 11.53
CA ALA A 67 -25.49 -17.56 11.65
C ALA A 67 -25.71 -16.88 10.29
N THR A 68 -26.94 -16.45 10.05
CA THR A 68 -27.41 -15.78 8.84
C THR A 68 -28.05 -14.44 9.19
N PHE A 69 -28.57 -13.72 8.20
CA PHE A 69 -29.35 -12.50 8.40
C PHE A 69 -30.47 -12.67 9.45
N ALA A 70 -31.13 -13.84 9.48
CA ALA A 70 -32.23 -14.12 10.38
C ALA A 70 -31.83 -14.26 11.86
N ASP A 71 -30.55 -14.46 12.17
CA ASP A 71 -30.06 -14.58 13.54
C ASP A 71 -29.71 -13.22 14.18
N ILE A 72 -29.82 -12.11 13.43
CA ILE A 72 -29.47 -10.76 13.91
C ILE A 72 -30.57 -10.24 14.85
N PRO A 73 -30.27 -9.96 16.13
CA PRO A 73 -31.30 -9.56 17.10
C PRO A 73 -31.59 -8.05 17.14
N GLY A 74 -30.68 -7.21 16.63
CA GLY A 74 -30.80 -5.76 16.62
C GLY A 74 -30.94 -5.19 15.21
N GLU A 75 -30.21 -4.11 14.94
CA GLU A 75 -30.23 -3.46 13.63
C GLU A 75 -29.47 -4.28 12.59
N THR A 76 -30.09 -4.49 11.42
CA THR A 76 -29.53 -5.35 10.36
C THR A 76 -28.56 -4.62 9.43
N HIS A 77 -28.67 -3.29 9.33
CA HIS A 77 -27.82 -2.46 8.50
C HIS A 77 -27.02 -1.49 9.39
N ILE A 78 -25.73 -1.36 9.12
CA ILE A 78 -24.85 -0.41 9.78
C ILE A 78 -24.09 0.41 8.73
N GLY A 79 -23.41 1.46 9.17
CA GLY A 79 -22.59 2.28 8.29
C GLY A 79 -22.13 3.55 8.99
N VAL A 80 -21.00 4.11 8.54
CA VAL A 80 -20.39 5.27 9.20
C VAL A 80 -21.25 6.52 9.06
N VAL A 81 -21.80 6.75 7.87
CA VAL A 81 -22.64 7.92 7.57
C VAL A 81 -24.05 7.50 7.19
N ILE A 82 -24.17 6.64 6.17
CA ILE A 82 -25.43 6.06 5.73
C ILE A 82 -25.43 4.60 6.18
N PRO A 83 -26.41 4.14 6.97
CA PRO A 83 -26.47 2.77 7.46
C PRO A 83 -27.03 1.84 6.38
N ASP A 84 -26.26 1.63 5.31
CA ASP A 84 -26.68 0.85 4.14
C ASP A 84 -25.93 -0.46 3.95
N TYR A 85 -24.90 -0.74 4.75
CA TYR A 85 -24.11 -1.95 4.62
C TYR A 85 -24.48 -2.97 5.71
N PRO A 86 -25.15 -4.08 5.37
CA PRO A 86 -25.44 -5.12 6.35
C PRO A 86 -24.21 -6.01 6.62
N PRO A 87 -23.82 -6.26 7.89
CA PRO A 87 -22.73 -7.19 8.20
C PRO A 87 -22.96 -8.60 7.69
N ILE A 88 -24.21 -9.06 7.60
CA ILE A 88 -24.58 -10.29 6.87
C ILE A 88 -25.74 -9.88 5.97
N ILE A 89 -25.69 -10.18 4.67
CA ILE A 89 -26.74 -9.80 3.71
C ILE A 89 -27.94 -10.75 3.80
N ASP A 90 -29.14 -10.26 3.46
CA ASP A 90 -30.35 -11.09 3.34
C ASP A 90 -30.46 -11.74 1.96
N ARG A 91 -30.87 -10.95 0.95
CA ARG A 91 -31.13 -11.44 -0.41
C ARG A 91 -30.43 -10.69 -1.52
N GLU A 92 -30.31 -9.37 -1.44
CA GLU A 92 -29.70 -8.55 -2.50
C GLU A 92 -28.17 -8.57 -2.39
N ILE A 93 -27.50 -8.79 -3.52
CA ILE A 93 -26.03 -8.82 -3.62
C ILE A 93 -25.60 -7.58 -4.39
N ALA A 94 -24.83 -6.72 -3.73
CA ALA A 94 -24.30 -5.47 -4.26
C ALA A 94 -22.85 -5.61 -4.74
N PHE A 95 -22.05 -6.52 -4.18
CA PHE A 95 -20.69 -6.80 -4.65
C PHE A 95 -20.14 -8.17 -4.22
N ARG A 96 -18.98 -8.54 -4.79
CA ARG A 96 -18.29 -9.82 -4.52
C ARG A 96 -17.90 -10.04 -3.06
N GLY A 97 -17.79 -8.97 -2.26
CA GLY A 97 -17.42 -9.02 -0.84
C GLY A 97 -18.60 -9.20 0.11
N ASP A 98 -19.85 -9.26 -0.37
CA ASP A 98 -21.01 -9.48 0.48
C ASP A 98 -20.93 -10.83 1.22
N VAL A 99 -21.26 -10.81 2.52
CA VAL A 99 -21.24 -11.98 3.40
C VAL A 99 -22.65 -12.51 3.61
N ILE A 100 -22.88 -13.77 3.28
CA ILE A 100 -24.19 -14.44 3.34
C ILE A 100 -24.41 -15.16 4.68
N ALA A 101 -23.34 -15.70 5.25
CA ALA A 101 -23.37 -16.39 6.53
C ALA A 101 -22.03 -16.32 7.24
N VAL A 102 -22.03 -16.51 8.56
CA VAL A 102 -20.81 -16.63 9.38
C VAL A 102 -20.85 -17.91 10.20
N ILE A 103 -19.71 -18.61 10.25
CA ILE A 103 -19.60 -19.95 10.85
C ILE A 103 -18.66 -19.87 12.05
N ALA A 104 -19.07 -20.38 13.22
CA ALA A 104 -18.20 -20.64 14.37
C ALA A 104 -17.94 -22.14 14.53
N ALA A 105 -16.66 -22.53 14.60
CA ALA A 105 -16.24 -23.92 14.80
C ALA A 105 -15.03 -24.05 15.73
N GLU A 106 -14.78 -25.26 16.22
CA GLU A 106 -13.69 -25.57 17.15
C GLU A 106 -12.29 -25.44 16.51
N THR A 107 -12.23 -25.55 15.18
CA THR A 107 -11.02 -25.32 14.40
C THR A 107 -11.33 -24.45 13.18
N GLN A 108 -10.34 -23.71 12.69
CA GLN A 108 -10.49 -22.92 11.46
C GLN A 108 -10.77 -23.83 10.25
N GLU A 109 -10.20 -25.04 10.25
CA GLU A 109 -10.39 -26.10 9.25
C GLU A 109 -11.80 -26.72 9.28
N ALA A 110 -12.52 -26.68 10.39
CA ALA A 110 -13.94 -27.03 10.39
C ALA A 110 -14.79 -25.87 9.84
N ALA A 111 -14.52 -24.63 10.30
CA ALA A 111 -15.33 -23.46 9.96
C ALA A 111 -15.43 -23.19 8.45
N CYS A 112 -14.31 -23.14 7.73
CA CYS A 112 -14.38 -22.99 6.26
C CYS A 112 -14.81 -24.23 5.46
N LEU A 113 -14.79 -25.46 6.01
CA LEU A 113 -15.29 -26.66 5.31
C LEU A 113 -16.82 -26.57 5.31
N ALA A 114 -17.38 -26.13 6.42
CA ALA A 114 -18.78 -25.78 6.51
C ALA A 114 -19.14 -24.65 5.55
N ALA A 115 -18.33 -23.58 5.49
CA ALA A 115 -18.57 -22.49 4.52
C ALA A 115 -18.63 -22.99 3.06
N GLU A 116 -17.75 -23.92 2.67
CA GLU A 116 -17.75 -24.55 1.33
C GLU A 116 -18.97 -25.44 1.07
N LYS A 117 -19.54 -26.05 2.12
CA LYS A 117 -20.73 -26.92 2.02
C LYS A 117 -22.06 -26.18 2.03
N ILE A 118 -22.06 -24.85 2.24
CA ILE A 118 -23.27 -24.04 2.12
C ILE A 118 -23.67 -23.94 0.64
N LYS A 119 -24.86 -24.46 0.31
CA LYS A 119 -25.39 -24.46 -1.07
C LYS A 119 -26.29 -23.25 -1.27
N ILE A 120 -26.07 -22.55 -2.38
CA ILE A 120 -26.73 -21.28 -2.67
C ILE A 120 -27.23 -21.29 -4.11
N VAL A 121 -28.48 -20.89 -4.32
CA VAL A 121 -29.05 -20.66 -5.66
C VAL A 121 -29.15 -19.15 -5.88
N TYR A 122 -28.47 -18.66 -6.92
CA TYR A 122 -28.46 -17.25 -7.27
C TYR A 122 -29.31 -16.94 -8.49
N ARG A 123 -29.85 -15.73 -8.52
CA ARG A 123 -30.31 -15.05 -9.74
C ARG A 123 -29.29 -13.95 -10.09
N PRO A 124 -28.34 -14.20 -11.00
CA PRO A 124 -27.28 -13.24 -11.32
C PRO A 124 -27.82 -12.06 -12.12
N LEU A 125 -27.20 -10.90 -11.93
CA LEU A 125 -27.38 -9.70 -12.74
C LEU A 125 -26.04 -9.29 -13.35
N THR A 126 -26.09 -8.57 -14.47
CA THR A 126 -24.89 -7.92 -15.00
C THR A 126 -24.46 -6.82 -14.02
N PRO A 127 -23.21 -6.85 -13.51
CA PRO A 127 -22.68 -5.82 -12.63
C PRO A 127 -22.58 -4.46 -13.36
N LEU A 128 -23.05 -3.39 -12.72
CA LEU A 128 -22.86 -2.01 -13.18
C LEU A 128 -21.60 -1.44 -12.55
N THR A 129 -20.50 -1.38 -13.29
CA THR A 129 -19.17 -1.01 -12.76
C THR A 129 -18.66 0.35 -13.24
N SER A 130 -19.46 1.07 -14.02
CA SER A 130 -19.14 2.40 -14.53
C SER A 130 -20.05 3.44 -13.89
N VAL A 131 -19.47 4.50 -13.30
CA VAL A 131 -20.24 5.61 -12.72
C VAL A 131 -21.12 6.31 -13.75
N ARG A 132 -20.67 6.39 -15.02
CA ARG A 132 -21.46 6.99 -16.11
C ARG A 132 -22.66 6.12 -16.49
N GLU A 133 -22.47 4.79 -16.52
CA GLU A 133 -23.56 3.85 -16.77
C GLU A 133 -24.56 3.85 -15.61
N ALA A 134 -24.08 3.88 -14.36
CA ALA A 134 -24.92 3.91 -13.16
C ALA A 134 -25.79 5.18 -13.07
N LEU A 135 -25.34 6.30 -13.65
CA LEU A 135 -26.08 7.56 -13.73
C LEU A 135 -26.95 7.70 -15.00
N SER A 136 -26.89 6.76 -15.93
CA SER A 136 -27.64 6.86 -17.18
C SER A 136 -29.15 6.73 -16.95
N PRO A 137 -30.02 7.43 -17.70
CA PRO A 137 -31.46 7.31 -17.57
C PRO A 137 -31.92 5.84 -17.72
N GLY A 138 -32.68 5.35 -16.74
CA GLY A 138 -33.16 3.96 -16.72
C GLY A 138 -32.12 2.91 -16.31
N ALA A 139 -30.93 3.32 -15.84
CA ALA A 139 -29.97 2.41 -15.24
C ALA A 139 -30.59 1.64 -14.06
N ARG A 140 -30.22 0.37 -13.93
CA ARG A 140 -30.64 -0.47 -12.80
C ARG A 140 -30.09 0.14 -11.49
N LEU A 141 -30.89 0.10 -10.45
CA LEU A 141 -30.46 0.49 -9.11
C LEU A 141 -29.51 -0.56 -8.52
N ILE A 142 -28.45 -0.10 -7.84
CA ILE A 142 -27.56 -0.96 -7.06
C ILE A 142 -28.28 -1.48 -5.82
N HIS A 143 -29.03 -0.60 -5.16
CA HIS A 143 -29.88 -0.90 -4.01
C HIS A 143 -31.34 -0.71 -4.42
N SER A 144 -32.12 -1.78 -4.37
CA SER A 144 -33.50 -1.79 -4.88
C SER A 144 -34.48 -0.88 -4.14
N ASP A 145 -34.12 -0.44 -2.93
CA ASP A 145 -34.92 0.43 -2.06
C ASP A 145 -34.64 1.94 -2.25
N ARG A 146 -33.69 2.31 -3.11
CA ARG A 146 -33.32 3.70 -3.37
C ARG A 146 -34.00 4.30 -4.60
N GLU A 147 -33.99 5.64 -4.66
CA GLU A 147 -34.56 6.36 -5.81
C GLU A 147 -33.60 6.45 -7.00
N ASN A 148 -32.29 6.44 -6.74
CA ASN A 148 -31.24 6.55 -7.75
C ASN A 148 -29.91 5.95 -7.23
N ASN A 149 -28.89 5.96 -8.09
CA ASN A 149 -27.53 5.49 -7.76
C ASN A 149 -26.61 6.60 -7.23
N ILE A 150 -27.13 7.71 -6.70
CA ILE A 150 -26.33 8.79 -6.13
C ILE A 150 -26.22 8.61 -4.61
N ILE A 151 -25.00 8.61 -4.09
CA ILE A 151 -24.70 8.59 -2.65
C ILE A 151 -24.86 10.00 -2.08
N ASN A 152 -24.22 10.97 -2.72
CA ASN A 152 -24.21 12.37 -2.31
C ASN A 152 -23.81 13.27 -3.49
N HIS A 153 -24.12 14.57 -3.35
CA HIS A 153 -23.64 15.63 -4.21
C HIS A 153 -23.16 16.78 -3.32
N HIS A 154 -21.92 17.23 -3.51
CA HIS A 154 -21.35 18.41 -2.83
C HIS A 154 -21.02 19.48 -3.85
N HIS A 155 -21.16 20.74 -3.44
CA HIS A 155 -20.69 21.86 -4.24
C HIS A 155 -19.92 22.89 -3.41
N THR A 156 -18.96 23.55 -4.06
CA THR A 156 -18.24 24.71 -3.51
C THR A 156 -18.37 25.88 -4.49
N VAL A 157 -18.68 27.07 -3.98
CA VAL A 157 -18.86 28.28 -4.78
C VAL A 157 -18.12 29.47 -4.17
N LYS A 158 -17.37 30.18 -5.01
CA LYS A 158 -16.77 31.48 -4.70
C LYS A 158 -16.89 32.37 -5.93
N GLY A 159 -17.31 33.62 -5.75
CA GLY A 159 -17.45 34.57 -6.86
C GLY A 159 -18.52 34.16 -7.88
N ASP A 160 -18.36 34.63 -9.12
CA ASP A 160 -19.23 34.34 -10.26
C ASP A 160 -18.42 33.62 -11.35
N ILE A 161 -18.75 32.34 -11.56
CA ILE A 161 -17.99 31.49 -12.47
C ILE A 161 -18.08 31.96 -13.93
N GLU A 162 -19.23 32.46 -14.37
CA GLU A 162 -19.43 32.93 -15.74
C GLU A 162 -18.69 34.25 -15.97
N ALA A 163 -18.76 35.18 -15.01
CA ALA A 163 -18.00 36.42 -15.07
C ALA A 163 -16.49 36.17 -15.08
N GLY A 164 -16.00 35.20 -14.30
CA GLY A 164 -14.59 34.82 -14.27
C GLY A 164 -14.09 34.26 -15.61
N PHE A 165 -14.87 33.40 -16.27
CA PHE A 165 -14.51 32.91 -17.61
C PHE A 165 -14.63 34.00 -18.68
N ALA A 166 -15.61 34.89 -18.59
CA ALA A 166 -15.71 36.05 -19.49
C ALA A 166 -14.51 37.01 -19.36
N ALA A 167 -13.91 37.10 -18.17
CA ALA A 167 -12.69 37.88 -17.91
C ALA A 167 -11.39 37.15 -18.28
N SER A 168 -11.45 35.89 -18.72
CA SER A 168 -10.27 35.09 -19.08
C SER A 168 -9.90 35.27 -20.54
N CYS A 169 -8.61 35.52 -20.81
CA CYS A 169 -8.05 35.55 -22.17
C CYS A 169 -7.70 34.16 -22.69
N HIS A 170 -7.37 33.24 -21.77
CA HIS A 170 -6.97 31.87 -22.07
C HIS A 170 -7.82 30.89 -21.27
N ILE A 171 -8.43 29.91 -21.94
CA ILE A 171 -9.28 28.90 -21.31
C ILE A 171 -8.80 27.51 -21.73
N PHE A 172 -8.61 26.63 -20.75
CA PHE A 172 -8.18 25.24 -20.97
C PHE A 172 -9.17 24.29 -20.31
N GLU A 173 -9.43 23.16 -20.97
CA GLU A 173 -10.32 22.10 -20.48
C GLU A 173 -9.60 20.75 -20.55
N ARG A 174 -9.68 19.97 -19.46
CA ARG A 174 -8.95 18.71 -19.37
C ARG A 174 -9.61 17.69 -18.44
N ASP A 175 -9.57 16.42 -18.87
CA ASP A 175 -10.08 15.27 -18.11
C ASP A 175 -8.92 14.50 -17.47
N TYR A 176 -9.13 14.05 -16.23
CA TYR A 176 -8.18 13.23 -15.47
C TYR A 176 -8.91 12.02 -14.86
N GLU A 177 -8.19 10.89 -14.77
CA GLU A 177 -8.70 9.65 -14.19
C GLU A 177 -7.70 9.05 -13.20
N VAL A 178 -8.21 8.51 -12.10
CA VAL A 178 -7.42 7.75 -11.12
C VAL A 178 -8.19 6.51 -10.68
N GLY A 179 -7.46 5.41 -10.47
CA GLY A 179 -8.03 4.13 -10.06
C GLY A 179 -8.07 3.88 -8.55
N PHE A 180 -8.51 2.67 -8.20
CA PHE A 180 -8.49 2.16 -6.83
C PHE A 180 -7.08 2.04 -6.25
N GLN A 181 -6.97 2.18 -4.93
CA GLN A 181 -5.78 1.82 -4.16
C GLN A 181 -6.19 0.98 -2.94
N GLU A 182 -5.48 -0.12 -2.71
CA GLU A 182 -5.60 -1.01 -1.55
C GLU A 182 -4.61 -0.58 -0.44
N HIS A 183 -5.05 -0.61 0.81
CA HIS A 183 -4.26 -0.12 1.94
C HIS A 183 -3.04 -0.99 2.21
N GLY A 184 -3.15 -2.31 2.00
CA GLY A 184 -2.04 -3.25 2.10
C GLY A 184 -1.39 -3.31 3.48
N TYR A 185 -2.10 -2.94 4.56
CA TYR A 185 -1.61 -3.05 5.93
C TYR A 185 -1.17 -4.49 6.22
N ILE A 186 -0.01 -4.68 6.85
CA ILE A 186 0.63 -5.99 6.97
C ILE A 186 -0.20 -6.95 7.81
N GLU A 187 -0.76 -6.51 8.92
CA GLU A 187 -1.71 -7.27 9.74
C GLU A 187 -3.12 -7.11 9.17
N PRO A 188 -3.78 -8.18 8.66
CA PRO A 188 -5.19 -8.12 8.27
C PRO A 188 -6.12 -7.79 9.45
N GLU A 189 -7.41 -7.67 9.17
CA GLU A 189 -8.46 -7.47 10.15
C GLU A 189 -8.56 -8.68 11.08
N SER A 190 -8.62 -8.41 12.39
CA SER A 190 -8.77 -9.45 13.40
C SER A 190 -9.55 -8.93 14.59
N ILE A 191 -10.60 -9.66 14.97
CA ILE A 191 -11.42 -9.42 16.15
C ILE A 191 -11.64 -10.72 16.92
N THR A 192 -11.47 -10.66 18.23
CA THR A 192 -11.92 -11.68 19.18
C THR A 192 -13.01 -11.09 20.08
N ALA A 193 -14.19 -11.70 20.06
CA ALA A 193 -15.31 -11.33 20.93
C ALA A 193 -15.47 -12.34 22.06
N ALA A 194 -15.76 -11.88 23.27
CA ALA A 194 -16.03 -12.72 24.42
C ALA A 194 -17.05 -12.07 25.35
N ILE A 195 -17.90 -12.87 26.00
CA ILE A 195 -18.83 -12.38 27.03
C ILE A 195 -18.21 -12.68 28.39
N ASP A 196 -18.07 -11.65 29.23
CA ASP A 196 -17.64 -11.83 30.62
C ASP A 196 -18.67 -12.67 31.40
N ALA A 197 -18.20 -13.72 32.08
CA ALA A 197 -19.07 -14.68 32.74
C ALA A 197 -19.80 -14.13 33.99
N ASN A 198 -19.29 -13.07 34.61
CA ASN A 198 -19.87 -12.50 35.83
C ASN A 198 -20.82 -11.35 35.48
N ASP A 199 -20.37 -10.42 34.65
CA ASP A 199 -21.10 -9.16 34.40
C ASP A 199 -21.95 -9.18 33.11
N SER A 200 -21.81 -10.26 32.32
CA SER A 200 -22.43 -10.42 31.00
C SER A 200 -22.10 -9.23 30.07
N ILE A 201 -20.85 -8.77 30.12
CA ILE A 201 -20.35 -7.68 29.28
C ILE A 201 -19.69 -8.28 28.04
N MET A 202 -20.15 -7.90 26.85
CA MET A 202 -19.50 -8.21 25.59
C MET A 202 -18.19 -7.41 25.50
N THR A 203 -17.06 -8.09 25.50
CA THR A 203 -15.74 -7.49 25.34
C THR A 203 -15.12 -7.91 24.01
N LEU A 204 -14.71 -6.91 23.23
CA LEU A 204 -14.06 -7.07 21.94
C LEU A 204 -12.58 -6.74 22.06
N TYR A 205 -11.76 -7.57 21.44
CA TYR A 205 -10.31 -7.40 21.33
C TYR A 205 -9.89 -7.42 19.87
N GLY A 206 -8.91 -6.61 19.48
CA GLY A 206 -8.33 -6.70 18.13
C GLY A 206 -7.81 -5.38 17.56
N SER A 207 -7.53 -5.41 16.26
CA SER A 207 -6.89 -4.32 15.52
C SER A 207 -7.91 -3.26 15.08
N VAL A 208 -8.35 -2.46 16.05
CA VAL A 208 -9.43 -1.47 15.89
C VAL A 208 -8.87 -0.04 15.86
N GLN A 209 -9.11 0.69 14.77
CA GLN A 209 -8.74 2.11 14.68
C GLN A 209 -9.68 3.02 15.50
N ASN A 210 -10.99 2.78 15.44
CA ASN A 210 -12.00 3.55 16.17
C ASN A 210 -12.78 2.66 17.14
N ALA A 211 -12.31 2.58 18.39
CA ALA A 211 -12.90 1.70 19.39
C ALA A 211 -14.32 2.11 19.81
N HIS A 212 -14.62 3.41 19.84
CA HIS A 212 -15.92 3.90 20.28
C HIS A 212 -17.02 3.68 19.23
N ARG A 213 -16.69 3.84 17.94
CA ARG A 213 -17.64 3.50 16.85
C ARG A 213 -17.93 1.99 16.83
N VAL A 214 -16.91 1.13 16.90
CA VAL A 214 -17.11 -0.33 17.03
C VAL A 214 -18.04 -0.65 18.20
N ARG A 215 -17.81 -0.04 19.38
CA ARG A 215 -18.66 -0.24 20.56
C ARG A 215 -20.12 0.11 20.29
N GLY A 216 -20.37 1.23 19.61
CA GLY A 216 -21.72 1.67 19.24
C GLY A 216 -22.38 0.78 18.20
N MET A 217 -21.64 0.38 17.16
CA MET A 217 -22.15 -0.49 16.09
C MET A 217 -22.52 -1.87 16.61
N VAL A 218 -21.65 -2.50 17.41
CA VAL A 218 -21.95 -3.81 18.02
C VAL A 218 -23.14 -3.74 18.98
N ALA A 219 -23.26 -2.65 19.74
CA ALA A 219 -24.42 -2.46 20.62
C ALA A 219 -25.74 -2.41 19.83
N ARG A 220 -25.80 -1.62 18.75
CA ARG A 220 -26.97 -1.54 17.86
C ARG A 220 -27.28 -2.87 17.16
N TYR A 221 -26.25 -3.52 16.60
CA TYR A 221 -26.38 -4.79 15.88
C TYR A 221 -26.90 -5.93 16.77
N LEU A 222 -26.49 -5.95 18.05
CA LEU A 222 -26.93 -6.97 19.01
C LEU A 222 -28.17 -6.58 19.83
N GLY A 223 -28.68 -5.35 19.67
CA GLY A 223 -29.77 -4.83 20.50
C GLY A 223 -29.39 -4.66 21.98
N LEU A 224 -28.11 -4.38 22.26
CA LEU A 224 -27.57 -4.24 23.62
C LEU A 224 -27.42 -2.76 24.01
N PRO A 225 -27.57 -2.41 25.30
CA PRO A 225 -27.12 -1.12 25.80
C PRO A 225 -25.61 -0.97 25.60
N GLN A 226 -25.14 0.21 25.19
CA GLN A 226 -23.69 0.46 24.98
C GLN A 226 -22.85 0.23 26.24
N ALA A 227 -23.44 0.33 27.44
CA ALA A 227 -22.79 -0.01 28.72
C ALA A 227 -22.48 -1.51 28.87
N LYS A 228 -23.10 -2.38 28.08
CA LYS A 228 -22.86 -3.83 28.03
C LYS A 228 -21.86 -4.24 26.94
N VAL A 229 -21.26 -3.28 26.25
CA VAL A 229 -20.21 -3.51 25.24
C VAL A 229 -18.95 -2.74 25.62
N ASN A 230 -17.81 -3.41 25.58
CA ASN A 230 -16.49 -2.83 25.84
C ASN A 230 -15.49 -3.24 24.75
N VAL A 231 -14.63 -2.31 24.33
CA VAL A 231 -13.60 -2.57 23.33
C VAL A 231 -12.22 -2.33 23.95
N ARG A 232 -11.35 -3.31 23.81
CA ARG A 232 -9.95 -3.31 24.26
C ARG A 232 -9.04 -3.57 23.06
N ARG A 233 -8.37 -2.52 22.57
CA ARG A 233 -7.49 -2.62 21.41
C ARG A 233 -6.27 -3.50 21.70
N SER A 234 -5.84 -4.27 20.70
CA SER A 234 -4.50 -4.87 20.64
C SER A 234 -3.53 -3.90 19.96
N VAL A 235 -2.25 -4.28 19.86
CA VAL A 235 -1.33 -3.59 18.94
C VAL A 235 -1.88 -3.70 17.51
N LEU A 236 -1.74 -2.63 16.72
CA LEU A 236 -2.26 -2.53 15.35
C LEU A 236 -1.11 -2.52 14.33
N GLY A 237 -1.15 -3.45 13.37
CA GLY A 237 -0.13 -3.66 12.33
C GLY A 237 -0.37 -2.87 11.04
N GLY A 238 -0.69 -1.59 11.17
CA GLY A 238 -1.06 -0.68 10.08
C GLY A 238 -2.56 -0.64 9.79
N SER A 239 -3.04 0.53 9.34
CA SER A 239 -4.44 0.76 8.94
C SER A 239 -4.51 1.69 7.72
N PHE A 240 -3.87 2.87 7.79
CA PHE A 240 -3.88 3.88 6.72
C PHE A 240 -5.29 4.35 6.33
N GLY A 241 -6.24 4.27 7.26
CA GLY A 241 -7.66 4.49 7.03
C GLY A 241 -8.45 3.20 6.96
N GLY A 242 -7.86 2.10 6.48
CA GLY A 242 -8.56 0.86 6.13
C GLY A 242 -9.17 0.06 7.28
N LYS A 243 -8.72 0.24 8.52
CA LYS A 243 -9.35 -0.35 9.72
C LYS A 243 -10.27 0.61 10.46
N ASP A 244 -10.74 1.67 9.79
CA ASP A 244 -11.79 2.54 10.33
C ASP A 244 -13.17 1.86 10.20
N ASP A 245 -13.60 1.55 8.98
CA ASP A 245 -14.96 1.14 8.63
C ASP A 245 -15.19 -0.38 8.75
N ILE A 246 -14.52 -1.19 7.91
CA ILE A 246 -14.67 -2.66 7.80
C ILE A 246 -14.57 -3.42 9.13
N ILE A 247 -13.80 -2.90 10.10
CA ILE A 247 -13.62 -3.56 11.40
C ILE A 247 -14.92 -3.54 12.22
N ASP A 248 -15.81 -2.59 11.96
CA ASP A 248 -17.14 -2.51 12.57
C ASP A 248 -17.97 -3.75 12.18
N HIS A 249 -17.94 -4.14 10.89
CA HIS A 249 -18.64 -5.32 10.37
C HIS A 249 -18.07 -6.62 10.92
N LEU A 250 -16.74 -6.77 10.93
CA LEU A 250 -16.08 -7.96 11.49
C LEU A 250 -16.38 -8.11 12.99
N ALA A 251 -16.40 -6.99 13.72
CA ALA A 251 -16.74 -6.98 15.14
C ALA A 251 -18.20 -7.39 15.39
N CYS A 252 -19.14 -6.90 14.59
CA CYS A 252 -20.55 -7.30 14.67
C CYS A 252 -20.72 -8.81 14.46
N ARG A 253 -20.05 -9.39 13.46
CA ARG A 253 -20.08 -10.84 13.18
C ARG A 253 -19.49 -11.67 14.32
N ALA A 254 -18.31 -11.28 14.81
CA ALA A 254 -17.65 -11.99 15.91
C ALA A 254 -18.49 -11.92 17.19
N ALA A 255 -19.06 -10.75 17.50
CA ALA A 255 -19.91 -10.55 18.66
C ALA A 255 -21.22 -11.36 18.59
N LEU A 256 -21.86 -11.42 17.41
CA LEU A 256 -23.04 -12.25 17.18
C LEU A 256 -22.74 -13.74 17.43
N LEU A 257 -21.65 -14.25 16.85
CA LEU A 257 -21.25 -15.64 17.08
C LEU A 257 -20.92 -15.92 18.56
N ALA A 258 -20.27 -14.98 19.25
CA ALA A 258 -19.99 -15.12 20.69
C ALA A 258 -21.28 -15.13 21.52
N GLN A 259 -22.28 -14.32 21.16
CA GLN A 259 -23.59 -14.30 21.83
C GLN A 259 -24.38 -15.59 21.58
N LEU A 260 -24.40 -16.09 20.35
CA LEU A 260 -25.15 -17.31 19.99
C LEU A 260 -24.52 -18.58 20.58
N THR A 261 -23.21 -18.60 20.79
CA THR A 261 -22.49 -19.79 21.29
C THR A 261 -22.17 -19.75 22.78
N GLY A 262 -22.19 -18.57 23.41
CA GLY A 262 -21.71 -18.37 24.78
C GLY A 262 -20.21 -18.62 24.95
N ARG A 263 -19.45 -18.75 23.85
CA ARG A 263 -18.01 -19.00 23.84
C ARG A 263 -17.28 -17.82 23.19
N PRO A 264 -16.02 -17.53 23.55
CA PRO A 264 -15.23 -16.57 22.80
C PRO A 264 -15.10 -16.97 21.33
N VAL A 265 -15.17 -16.02 20.41
CA VAL A 265 -15.04 -16.27 18.96
C VAL A 265 -14.00 -15.33 18.38
N LYS A 266 -12.96 -15.89 17.73
CA LYS A 266 -11.96 -15.14 16.97
C LYS A 266 -12.27 -15.22 15.48
N MET A 267 -12.34 -14.07 14.83
CA MET A 267 -12.38 -13.92 13.37
C MET A 267 -11.16 -13.14 12.92
N THR A 268 -10.31 -13.78 12.11
CA THR A 268 -9.12 -13.16 11.50
C THR A 268 -9.15 -13.40 10.01
N TYR A 269 -8.99 -12.35 9.22
CA TYR A 269 -8.91 -12.44 7.76
C TYR A 269 -7.53 -12.90 7.30
N ASN A 270 -7.51 -13.71 6.26
CA ASN A 270 -6.31 -13.84 5.43
C ASN A 270 -6.20 -12.64 4.46
N ARG A 271 -5.11 -12.56 3.69
CA ARG A 271 -4.89 -11.42 2.79
C ARG A 271 -5.97 -11.33 1.71
N GLU A 272 -6.37 -12.45 1.16
CA GLU A 272 -7.32 -12.50 0.05
C GLU A 272 -8.73 -12.10 0.50
N GLN A 273 -9.17 -12.52 1.70
CA GLN A 273 -10.40 -12.06 2.33
C GLN A 273 -10.35 -10.55 2.63
N SER A 274 -9.22 -10.08 3.16
CA SER A 274 -8.98 -8.66 3.40
C SER A 274 -9.15 -7.87 2.09
N MET A 275 -8.43 -8.20 1.02
CA MET A 275 -8.54 -7.48 -0.25
C MET A 275 -9.91 -7.60 -0.92
N ARG A 276 -10.60 -8.74 -0.74
CA ARG A 276 -11.94 -9.01 -1.29
C ARG A 276 -13.02 -8.15 -0.67
N GLU A 277 -13.05 -8.03 0.66
CA GLU A 277 -14.13 -7.34 1.37
C GLU A 277 -13.77 -5.91 1.76
N SER A 278 -12.51 -5.64 2.12
CA SER A 278 -12.11 -4.30 2.55
C SER A 278 -12.38 -3.27 1.45
N TYR A 279 -12.69 -2.07 1.86
CA TYR A 279 -12.87 -0.94 0.96
C TYR A 279 -11.53 -0.43 0.44
N LYS A 280 -11.61 0.39 -0.60
CA LYS A 280 -10.45 0.95 -1.30
C LYS A 280 -10.51 2.48 -1.32
N ARG A 281 -9.43 3.12 -1.77
CA ARG A 281 -9.46 4.53 -2.20
C ARG A 281 -10.42 4.69 -3.40
N HIS A 282 -11.17 5.78 -3.41
CA HIS A 282 -12.08 6.16 -4.50
C HIS A 282 -11.37 6.39 -5.85
N PRO A 283 -11.80 5.70 -6.91
CA PRO A 283 -11.56 6.11 -8.30
C PRO A 283 -12.37 7.36 -8.65
N TYR A 284 -11.73 8.34 -9.29
CA TYR A 284 -12.38 9.58 -9.71
C TYR A 284 -12.25 9.77 -11.23
N LEU A 285 -13.33 10.25 -11.86
CA LEU A 285 -13.31 10.91 -13.15
C LEU A 285 -13.47 12.41 -12.91
N MET A 286 -12.51 13.21 -13.36
CA MET A 286 -12.44 14.64 -13.06
C MET A 286 -12.36 15.46 -14.34
N HIS A 287 -13.25 16.42 -14.51
CA HIS A 287 -13.23 17.39 -15.59
C HIS A 287 -12.89 18.77 -15.03
N TYR A 288 -11.80 19.36 -15.51
CA TYR A 288 -11.32 20.68 -15.09
C TYR A 288 -11.43 21.66 -16.24
N LYS A 289 -11.96 22.85 -15.95
CA LYS A 289 -11.94 24.02 -16.84
C LYS A 289 -11.31 25.19 -16.10
N ILE A 290 -10.25 25.76 -16.65
CA ILE A 290 -9.49 26.86 -16.02
C ILE A 290 -9.37 28.04 -16.98
N GLY A 291 -9.59 29.24 -16.44
CA GLY A 291 -9.51 30.51 -17.16
C GLY A 291 -8.44 31.42 -16.56
N LEU A 292 -7.58 31.99 -17.41
CA LEU A 292 -6.49 32.87 -17.02
C LEU A 292 -6.49 34.16 -17.86
N ASP A 293 -5.97 35.24 -17.29
CA ASP A 293 -5.70 36.49 -18.01
C ASP A 293 -4.35 36.45 -18.76
N ASP A 294 -4.03 37.51 -19.51
CA ASP A 294 -2.76 37.65 -20.25
C ASP A 294 -1.52 37.70 -19.32
N GLN A 295 -1.72 37.92 -18.02
CA GLN A 295 -0.68 37.90 -17.00
C GLN A 295 -0.60 36.52 -16.30
N ALA A 296 -1.21 35.49 -16.87
CA ALA A 296 -1.28 34.14 -16.34
C ALA A 296 -1.79 34.08 -14.89
N ARG A 297 -2.68 35.01 -14.51
CA ARG A 297 -3.43 34.94 -13.25
C ARG A 297 -4.73 34.21 -13.47
N ILE A 298 -5.02 33.25 -12.59
CA ILE A 298 -6.23 32.44 -12.67
C ILE A 298 -7.43 33.32 -12.30
N GLN A 299 -8.37 33.47 -13.23
CA GLN A 299 -9.61 34.23 -13.04
C GLN A 299 -10.78 33.32 -12.67
N ALA A 300 -10.80 32.09 -13.19
CA ALA A 300 -11.87 31.13 -12.95
C ALA A 300 -11.38 29.69 -12.96
N ILE A 301 -12.00 28.84 -12.14
CA ILE A 301 -11.88 27.39 -12.26
C ILE A 301 -13.22 26.71 -12.00
N LYS A 302 -13.62 25.82 -12.90
CA LYS A 302 -14.77 24.93 -12.74
C LYS A 302 -14.29 23.48 -12.74
N ILE A 303 -14.77 22.69 -11.78
CA ILE A 303 -14.35 21.31 -11.57
C ILE A 303 -15.58 20.42 -11.38
N ASP A 304 -15.76 19.42 -12.23
CA ASP A 304 -16.82 18.42 -12.13
C ASP A 304 -16.18 17.04 -11.85
N ILE A 305 -16.58 16.39 -10.76
CA ILE A 305 -16.01 15.11 -10.31
C ILE A 305 -17.11 14.05 -10.16
N LEU A 306 -16.90 12.90 -10.79
CA LEU A 306 -17.64 11.68 -10.51
C LEU A 306 -16.75 10.73 -9.71
N ALA A 307 -17.16 10.42 -8.48
CA ALA A 307 -16.48 9.51 -7.59
C ALA A 307 -17.20 8.15 -7.56
N ASP A 308 -16.46 7.07 -7.81
CA ASP A 308 -16.98 5.71 -7.62
C ASP A 308 -16.98 5.38 -6.13
N GLY A 309 -18.18 5.39 -5.53
CA GLY A 309 -18.44 4.99 -4.15
C GLY A 309 -18.47 3.47 -3.95
N GLY A 310 -18.53 2.71 -5.04
CA GLY A 310 -18.75 1.27 -5.05
C GLY A 310 -20.11 0.86 -4.47
N SER A 311 -20.18 -0.32 -3.87
CA SER A 311 -21.44 -0.97 -3.52
C SER A 311 -22.18 -0.40 -2.31
N TYR A 312 -21.50 0.28 -1.40
CA TYR A 312 -22.09 0.83 -0.18
C TYR A 312 -21.51 2.23 0.10
N ALA A 313 -22.20 3.06 0.87
CA ALA A 313 -21.79 4.46 1.02
C ALA A 313 -20.42 4.62 1.69
N GLY A 314 -20.10 3.76 2.67
CA GLY A 314 -18.90 3.86 3.49
C GLY A 314 -18.69 5.29 4.01
N GLN A 315 -17.54 5.88 3.68
CA GLN A 315 -17.22 7.29 3.95
C GLN A 315 -17.20 8.17 2.70
N THR A 316 -17.84 7.75 1.60
CA THR A 316 -17.89 8.52 0.34
C THR A 316 -18.39 9.95 0.56
N VAL A 317 -19.39 10.13 1.44
CA VAL A 317 -19.92 11.46 1.79
C VAL A 317 -18.81 12.39 2.29
N PHE A 318 -17.96 11.96 3.23
CA PHE A 318 -16.90 12.81 3.78
C PHE A 318 -15.67 12.91 2.87
N VAL A 319 -15.31 11.82 2.17
CA VAL A 319 -14.17 11.83 1.24
C VAL A 319 -14.40 12.81 0.09
N THR A 320 -15.59 12.78 -0.51
CA THR A 320 -15.96 13.69 -1.60
C THR A 320 -16.15 15.13 -1.10
N TRP A 321 -16.64 15.32 0.13
CA TRP A 321 -16.72 16.64 0.77
C TRP A 321 -15.32 17.27 0.89
N ARG A 322 -14.32 16.50 1.36
CA ARG A 322 -12.95 17.00 1.47
C ARG A 322 -12.36 17.39 0.11
N SER A 323 -12.61 16.59 -0.93
CA SER A 323 -12.25 16.95 -2.31
C SER A 323 -12.89 18.27 -2.74
N SER A 324 -14.17 18.49 -2.42
CA SER A 324 -14.90 19.69 -2.84
C SER A 324 -14.31 21.01 -2.31
N VAL A 325 -13.61 20.99 -1.17
CA VAL A 325 -13.00 22.18 -0.55
C VAL A 325 -11.48 22.31 -0.77
N GLN A 326 -10.88 21.42 -1.58
CA GLN A 326 -9.44 21.43 -1.89
C GLN A 326 -9.11 21.29 -3.39
N ALA A 327 -10.08 20.97 -4.25
CA ALA A 327 -9.84 20.59 -5.64
C ALA A 327 -9.15 21.64 -6.52
N ALA A 328 -9.25 22.92 -6.16
CA ALA A 328 -8.63 24.03 -6.90
C ALA A 328 -7.18 24.34 -6.46
N GLY A 329 -6.66 23.59 -5.48
CA GLY A 329 -5.29 23.71 -4.98
C GLY A 329 -5.02 24.98 -4.17
N PRO A 330 -3.73 25.19 -3.82
CA PRO A 330 -3.31 26.28 -2.93
C PRO A 330 -3.14 27.61 -3.67
N TYR A 331 -4.10 27.96 -4.54
CA TYR A 331 -4.05 29.13 -5.41
C TYR A 331 -5.14 30.15 -5.05
N ASN A 332 -4.81 31.44 -5.15
CA ASN A 332 -5.72 32.54 -4.97
C ASN A 332 -6.55 32.74 -6.25
N ILE A 333 -7.76 32.18 -6.25
CA ILE A 333 -8.66 32.19 -7.40
C ILE A 333 -9.93 32.97 -7.03
N PRO A 334 -10.32 34.00 -7.79
CA PRO A 334 -11.46 34.83 -7.45
C PRO A 334 -12.80 34.13 -7.70
N ASN A 335 -12.90 33.30 -8.75
CA ASN A 335 -14.15 32.62 -9.12
C ASN A 335 -13.94 31.09 -9.18
N VAL A 336 -14.68 30.35 -8.36
CA VAL A 336 -14.56 28.90 -8.23
C VAL A 336 -15.95 28.26 -8.24
N ARG A 337 -16.09 27.18 -9.01
CA ARG A 337 -17.21 26.24 -8.90
C ARG A 337 -16.66 24.81 -8.85
N VAL A 338 -17.03 24.06 -7.83
CA VAL A 338 -16.72 22.63 -7.76
C VAL A 338 -18.01 21.86 -7.53
N ASP A 339 -18.20 20.77 -8.26
CA ASP A 339 -19.31 19.83 -8.14
C ASP A 339 -18.73 18.41 -8.02
N VAL A 340 -19.08 17.69 -6.95
CA VAL A 340 -18.60 16.33 -6.69
C VAL A 340 -19.78 15.42 -6.42
N THR A 341 -19.96 14.39 -7.25
CA THR A 341 -21.03 13.38 -7.12
C THR A 341 -20.43 12.03 -6.74
N GLY A 342 -20.83 11.48 -5.60
CA GLY A 342 -20.56 10.10 -5.22
C GLY A 342 -21.62 9.16 -5.81
N VAL A 343 -21.20 8.07 -6.45
CA VAL A 343 -22.10 7.18 -7.22
C VAL A 343 -21.95 5.73 -6.74
N TYR A 344 -23.08 5.05 -6.55
CA TYR A 344 -23.12 3.60 -6.30
C TYR A 344 -22.77 2.81 -7.56
N THR A 345 -21.93 1.78 -7.41
CA THR A 345 -21.62 0.79 -8.46
C THR A 345 -21.53 -0.61 -7.85
N ASN A 346 -21.43 -1.66 -8.67
CA ASN A 346 -21.17 -3.04 -8.21
C ASN A 346 -19.66 -3.34 -8.02
N ASN A 347 -18.81 -2.31 -7.98
CA ASN A 347 -17.40 -2.47 -7.58
C ASN A 347 -17.27 -2.59 -6.06
N ASN A 348 -16.07 -2.89 -5.56
CA ASN A 348 -15.77 -2.76 -4.14
C ASN A 348 -16.13 -1.36 -3.65
N TYR A 349 -16.88 -1.28 -2.53
CA TYR A 349 -17.16 -0.01 -1.89
C TYR A 349 -15.87 0.73 -1.48
N THR A 350 -15.96 2.04 -1.43
CA THR A 350 -14.82 2.93 -1.19
C THR A 350 -15.08 3.76 0.07
N SER A 351 -14.01 4.02 0.82
CA SER A 351 -14.10 4.71 2.11
C SER A 351 -12.70 5.29 2.45
N ALA A 352 -12.39 5.48 3.73
CA ALA A 352 -11.20 6.22 4.17
C ALA A 352 -9.86 5.60 3.68
N TYR A 353 -9.05 6.37 2.96
CA TYR A 353 -7.63 6.06 2.72
C TYR A 353 -6.82 7.30 3.02
N ARG A 354 -5.65 7.16 3.66
CA ARG A 354 -4.65 8.23 3.90
C ARG A 354 -4.62 9.28 2.78
N GLY A 355 -4.97 10.53 3.10
CA GLY A 355 -5.12 11.62 2.12
C GLY A 355 -6.59 11.99 1.88
N PHE A 356 -7.51 11.04 2.00
CA PHE A 356 -8.96 11.24 2.11
C PHE A 356 -9.55 12.12 0.99
N GLY A 357 -9.36 11.71 -0.27
CA GLY A 357 -9.86 12.43 -1.46
C GLY A 357 -8.91 13.51 -2.00
N ALA A 358 -7.95 13.99 -1.20
CA ALA A 358 -6.98 15.00 -1.62
C ALA A 358 -6.00 14.51 -2.71
N PRO A 359 -5.41 13.29 -2.64
CA PRO A 359 -4.44 12.84 -3.66
C PRO A 359 -5.02 12.83 -5.09
N GLN A 360 -6.31 12.51 -5.23
CA GLN A 360 -7.00 12.48 -6.52
C GLN A 360 -7.05 13.87 -7.17
N VAL A 361 -7.53 14.88 -6.44
CA VAL A 361 -7.68 16.24 -6.97
C VAL A 361 -6.35 16.98 -7.09
N ILE A 362 -5.37 16.67 -6.24
CA ILE A 362 -4.01 17.21 -6.36
C ILE A 362 -3.33 16.70 -7.62
N PHE A 363 -3.51 15.42 -7.98
CA PHE A 363 -3.01 14.89 -9.26
C PHE A 363 -3.57 15.67 -10.45
N ALA A 364 -4.88 15.87 -10.52
CA ALA A 364 -5.51 16.59 -11.62
C ALA A 364 -5.04 18.06 -11.66
N ASN A 365 -5.17 18.77 -10.55
CA ASN A 365 -4.86 20.20 -10.49
C ASN A 365 -3.38 20.50 -10.75
N GLU A 366 -2.45 19.77 -10.13
CA GLU A 366 -1.01 20.03 -10.29
C GLU A 366 -0.47 19.56 -11.65
N SER A 367 -1.12 18.58 -12.29
CA SER A 367 -0.82 18.23 -13.68
C SER A 367 -1.33 19.31 -14.65
N LEU A 368 -2.52 19.88 -14.38
CA LEU A 368 -3.09 20.99 -15.14
C LEU A 368 -2.22 22.24 -15.06
N MET A 369 -1.67 22.56 -13.88
CA MET A 369 -0.75 23.70 -13.73
C MET A 369 0.47 23.58 -14.66
N ASP A 370 1.07 22.39 -14.78
CA ASP A 370 2.21 22.20 -15.69
C ASP A 370 1.79 22.28 -17.17
N GLU A 371 0.58 21.83 -17.54
CA GLU A 371 0.06 21.92 -18.92
C GLU A 371 -0.26 23.37 -19.30
N VAL A 372 -0.95 24.11 -18.43
CA VAL A 372 -1.26 25.53 -18.64
C VAL A 372 0.02 26.35 -18.78
N ALA A 373 1.02 26.11 -17.91
CA ALA A 373 2.28 26.83 -18.00
C ALA A 373 3.00 26.58 -19.34
N GLU A 374 2.99 25.34 -19.82
CA GLU A 374 3.57 24.99 -21.13
C GLU A 374 2.81 25.69 -22.28
N GLN A 375 1.48 25.65 -22.28
CA GLN A 375 0.68 26.27 -23.33
C GLN A 375 0.81 27.80 -23.37
N LEU A 376 1.05 28.44 -22.22
CA LEU A 376 1.32 29.87 -22.13
C LEU A 376 2.81 30.23 -22.38
N GLY A 377 3.69 29.24 -22.56
CA GLY A 377 5.11 29.46 -22.80
C GLY A 377 5.88 30.00 -21.59
N ILE A 378 5.39 29.77 -20.36
CA ILE A 378 6.03 30.20 -19.12
C ILE A 378 6.52 29.00 -18.29
N SER A 379 7.36 29.27 -17.29
CA SER A 379 7.81 28.21 -16.38
C SER A 379 6.66 27.72 -15.48
N PRO A 380 6.55 26.40 -15.19
CA PRO A 380 5.57 25.90 -14.22
C PRO A 380 5.80 26.43 -12.80
N ILE A 381 7.02 26.86 -12.47
CA ILE A 381 7.30 27.58 -11.22
C ILE A 381 6.65 28.95 -11.23
N GLU A 382 6.78 29.67 -12.35
CA GLU A 382 6.29 31.03 -12.49
C GLU A 382 4.76 31.09 -12.38
N LEU A 383 4.06 30.18 -13.05
CA LEU A 383 2.60 30.08 -12.94
C LEU A 383 2.17 29.88 -11.48
N ARG A 384 2.82 28.97 -10.76
CA ARG A 384 2.52 28.71 -9.34
C ARG A 384 2.84 29.90 -8.46
N MET A 385 3.99 30.55 -8.64
CA MET A 385 4.39 31.71 -7.83
C MET A 385 3.44 32.90 -8.02
N ARG A 386 2.94 33.13 -9.25
CA ARG A 386 1.97 34.19 -9.54
C ARG A 386 0.62 33.99 -8.83
N ASN A 387 0.22 32.73 -8.61
CA ASN A 387 -1.12 32.39 -8.15
C ASN A 387 -1.16 31.78 -6.73
N ALA A 388 -0.03 31.39 -6.13
CA ALA A 388 -0.01 30.76 -4.83
C ALA A 388 -0.59 31.67 -3.74
N LEU A 389 -1.37 31.06 -2.83
CA LEU A 389 -1.95 31.76 -1.68
C LEU A 389 -0.86 32.44 -0.83
N GLN A 390 -1.15 33.67 -0.43
CA GLN A 390 -0.36 34.48 0.49
C GLN A 390 -1.13 34.71 1.80
N GLN A 391 -0.46 35.32 2.78
CA GLN A 391 -1.10 35.69 4.03
C GLN A 391 -2.32 36.58 3.76
N ASP A 392 -3.42 36.32 4.46
CA ASP A 392 -4.70 37.06 4.35
C ASP A 392 -5.45 36.91 3.01
N ASP A 393 -4.95 36.10 2.09
CA ASP A 393 -5.72 35.68 0.91
C ASP A 393 -6.94 34.83 1.29
N THR A 394 -7.83 34.62 0.30
CA THR A 394 -9.02 33.79 0.46
C THR A 394 -8.88 32.44 -0.25
N SER A 395 -9.20 31.36 0.45
CA SER A 395 -9.24 30.01 -0.12
C SER A 395 -10.29 29.89 -1.24
N MET A 396 -10.32 28.73 -1.91
CA MET A 396 -11.36 28.39 -2.88
C MET A 396 -12.78 28.34 -2.29
N ALA A 397 -12.89 28.17 -0.97
CA ALA A 397 -14.14 28.17 -0.21
C ALA A 397 -14.51 29.56 0.35
N GLY A 398 -13.68 30.59 0.12
CA GLY A 398 -13.89 31.94 0.64
C GLY A 398 -13.34 32.18 2.05
N GLN A 399 -12.64 31.21 2.65
CA GLN A 399 -11.99 31.39 3.95
C GLN A 399 -10.83 32.37 3.87
N VAL A 400 -10.82 33.41 4.71
CA VAL A 400 -9.66 34.30 4.88
C VAL A 400 -8.58 33.60 5.72
N PHE A 401 -7.34 33.55 5.23
CA PHE A 401 -6.23 32.90 5.92
C PHE A 401 -5.45 33.87 6.81
N SER A 402 -6.09 34.36 7.88
CA SER A 402 -5.49 35.26 8.89
C SER A 402 -4.97 34.55 10.15
N GLU A 403 -5.49 33.35 10.45
CA GLU A 403 -5.32 32.72 11.76
C GLU A 403 -4.09 31.81 11.88
N HIS A 404 -3.42 31.52 10.75
CA HIS A 404 -2.22 30.71 10.65
C HIS A 404 -1.23 31.31 9.65
N ARG A 405 0.02 30.84 9.69
CA ARG A 405 1.03 31.18 8.69
C ARG A 405 0.72 30.50 7.36
N VAL A 406 0.52 31.29 6.31
CA VAL A 406 0.45 30.80 4.92
C VAL A 406 1.85 30.64 4.35
N SER A 407 2.22 29.41 3.98
CA SER A 407 3.61 29.06 3.60
C SER A 407 3.74 28.38 2.24
N ALA A 408 2.72 28.44 1.37
CA ALA A 408 2.73 27.85 0.03
C ALA A 408 3.95 28.27 -0.80
N GLN A 409 4.26 29.57 -0.88
CA GLN A 409 5.45 30.05 -1.58
C GLN A 409 6.76 29.65 -0.89
N GLN A 410 6.77 29.58 0.45
CA GLN A 410 7.96 29.20 1.22
C GLN A 410 8.35 27.74 0.97
N VAL A 411 7.39 26.81 1.02
CA VAL A 411 7.67 25.39 0.76
C VAL A 411 8.04 25.15 -0.71
N LEU A 412 7.42 25.89 -1.63
CA LEU A 412 7.77 25.84 -3.06
C LEU A 412 9.20 26.32 -3.30
N GLN A 413 9.56 27.50 -2.79
CA GLN A 413 10.90 28.07 -2.94
C GLN A 413 11.96 27.16 -2.31
N THR A 414 11.70 26.65 -1.11
CA THR A 414 12.61 25.71 -0.42
C THR A 414 12.84 24.43 -1.26
N ALA A 415 11.79 23.90 -1.89
CA ALA A 415 11.91 22.72 -2.76
C ALA A 415 12.72 23.03 -4.04
N ILE A 416 12.52 24.21 -4.64
CA ILE A 416 13.25 24.64 -5.84
C ILE A 416 14.74 24.77 -5.53
N ASP A 417 15.08 25.47 -4.45
CA ASP A 417 16.46 25.78 -4.08
C ASP A 417 17.20 24.52 -3.64
N SER A 418 16.58 23.69 -2.80
CA SER A 418 17.22 22.45 -2.29
C SER A 418 17.46 21.36 -3.33
N THR A 419 16.88 21.48 -4.53
CA THR A 419 16.99 20.47 -5.59
C THR A 419 17.72 20.98 -6.84
N ASP A 420 18.16 22.24 -6.85
CA ASP A 420 18.65 22.93 -8.05
C ASP A 420 17.67 22.80 -9.23
N PHE A 421 16.36 22.86 -8.95
CA PHE A 421 15.31 22.43 -9.88
C PHE A 421 15.44 23.07 -11.27
N ILE A 422 15.69 24.38 -11.31
CA ILE A 422 15.81 25.15 -12.55
C ILE A 422 17.03 24.69 -13.36
N ALA A 423 18.18 24.52 -12.69
CA ALA A 423 19.42 24.09 -13.34
C ALA A 423 19.30 22.65 -13.86
N LYS A 424 18.71 21.74 -13.07
CA LYS A 424 18.44 20.35 -13.49
C LYS A 424 17.47 20.29 -14.67
N ARG A 425 16.39 21.07 -14.65
CA ARG A 425 15.42 21.09 -15.77
C ARG A 425 16.09 21.52 -17.07
N GLU A 426 16.95 22.55 -17.04
CA GLU A 426 17.70 22.97 -18.23
C GLU A 426 18.78 21.96 -18.65
N HIS A 427 19.44 21.32 -17.69
CA HIS A 427 20.36 20.22 -17.98
C HIS A 427 19.66 19.06 -18.67
N TYR A 428 18.50 18.64 -18.18
CA TYR A 428 17.72 17.54 -18.75
C TYR A 428 17.12 17.87 -20.10
N ARG A 429 16.72 19.12 -20.39
CA ARG A 429 16.38 19.52 -21.77
C ARG A 429 17.54 19.29 -22.74
N ARG A 430 18.76 19.64 -22.34
CA ARG A 430 19.96 19.43 -23.18
C ARG A 430 20.26 17.94 -23.36
N LEU A 431 20.17 17.14 -22.31
CA LEU A 431 20.35 15.69 -22.40
C LEU A 431 19.25 15.01 -23.22
N ASN A 432 17.99 15.40 -23.05
CA ASN A 432 16.85 14.79 -23.76
C ASN A 432 16.86 15.10 -25.26
N ARG A 433 17.53 16.18 -25.70
CA ARG A 433 17.80 16.46 -27.12
C ARG A 433 18.86 15.55 -27.73
N GLN A 434 19.67 14.87 -26.91
CA GLN A 434 20.55 13.80 -27.39
C GLN A 434 19.66 12.58 -27.68
N ASN A 435 19.83 11.94 -28.84
CA ASN A 435 18.98 10.85 -29.33
C ASN A 435 19.17 9.51 -28.57
N GLY A 436 19.28 9.56 -27.25
CA GLY A 436 19.38 8.39 -26.38
C GLY A 436 18.01 7.81 -25.99
N PRO A 437 17.96 6.51 -25.63
CA PRO A 437 16.73 5.81 -25.23
C PRO A 437 16.27 6.19 -23.82
N VAL A 438 17.15 6.76 -22.99
CA VAL A 438 16.82 7.22 -21.64
C VAL A 438 16.55 8.72 -21.69
N LYS A 439 15.41 9.15 -21.13
CA LYS A 439 15.04 10.54 -20.97
C LYS A 439 14.97 10.90 -19.49
N TYR A 440 15.43 12.07 -19.13
CA TYR A 440 15.50 12.54 -17.74
C TYR A 440 14.37 13.52 -17.45
N GLY A 441 13.82 13.44 -16.25
CA GLY A 441 12.74 14.32 -15.84
C GLY A 441 12.85 14.82 -14.42
N ILE A 442 12.45 16.08 -14.22
CA ILE A 442 12.27 16.66 -12.90
C ILE A 442 10.92 17.39 -12.85
N GLY A 443 10.11 17.02 -11.87
CA GLY A 443 8.74 17.53 -11.70
C GLY A 443 8.42 17.77 -10.24
N LEU A 444 7.50 18.70 -9.98
CA LEU A 444 7.06 19.04 -8.63
C LEU A 444 5.54 19.14 -8.54
N ALA A 445 5.03 19.10 -7.32
CA ALA A 445 3.64 19.36 -6.98
C ALA A 445 3.58 20.18 -5.69
N LEU A 446 2.65 21.15 -5.64
CA LEU A 446 2.38 22.00 -4.50
C LEU A 446 0.97 21.72 -3.95
N SER A 447 0.81 21.69 -2.63
CA SER A 447 -0.49 21.47 -1.98
C SER A 447 -0.60 22.23 -0.66
N HIS A 448 -1.85 22.44 -0.24
CA HIS A 448 -2.23 22.75 1.11
C HIS A 448 -3.26 21.74 1.62
N ARG A 449 -3.29 21.48 2.93
CA ARG A 449 -4.28 20.58 3.53
C ARG A 449 -4.86 21.20 4.80
N GLY A 450 -6.18 21.20 4.89
CA GLY A 450 -6.91 21.54 6.11
C GLY A 450 -6.58 20.54 7.22
N CYS A 451 -6.23 21.05 8.40
CA CYS A 451 -5.86 20.21 9.54
C CYS A 451 -7.08 19.74 10.32
N SER A 452 -7.04 18.49 10.78
CA SER A 452 -8.11 17.90 11.59
C SER A 452 -9.40 17.65 10.80
N LEU A 453 -10.52 17.34 11.48
CA LEU A 453 -11.78 17.00 10.80
C LEU A 453 -12.34 18.19 10.01
N GLY A 454 -12.24 19.40 10.56
CA GLY A 454 -12.86 20.57 9.95
C GLY A 454 -14.38 20.46 9.98
N ALA A 455 -15.05 21.04 8.99
CA ALA A 455 -16.51 21.06 8.92
C ALA A 455 -17.15 19.68 8.57
N GLU A 456 -16.36 18.61 8.50
CA GLU A 456 -16.84 17.23 8.40
C GLU A 456 -17.61 16.77 9.66
N GLY A 457 -17.35 17.36 10.83
CA GLY A 457 -18.04 16.99 12.06
C GLY A 457 -17.42 17.55 13.34
N LEU A 458 -17.94 17.09 14.49
CA LEU A 458 -17.47 17.51 15.80
C LEU A 458 -16.02 17.04 16.05
N ASP A 459 -15.15 17.99 16.39
CA ASP A 459 -13.74 17.72 16.61
C ASP A 459 -13.32 17.98 18.06
N ALA A 460 -13.32 16.92 18.87
CA ALA A 460 -12.89 16.96 20.25
C ALA A 460 -12.09 15.72 20.62
N SER A 461 -11.16 15.81 21.57
CA SER A 461 -10.38 14.67 22.04
C SER A 461 -10.22 14.70 23.56
N SER A 462 -9.98 13.52 24.13
CA SER A 462 -9.81 13.37 25.56
C SER A 462 -8.51 12.68 25.94
N ALA A 463 -8.10 12.91 27.19
CA ALA A 463 -6.95 12.27 27.81
C ALA A 463 -7.17 12.03 29.30
N LEU A 464 -6.49 11.03 29.84
CA LEU A 464 -6.42 10.75 31.27
C LEU A 464 -4.96 10.77 31.69
N ILE A 465 -4.65 11.53 32.75
CA ILE A 465 -3.32 11.55 33.36
C ILE A 465 -3.45 11.25 34.85
N GLN A 466 -2.57 10.40 35.35
CA GLN A 466 -2.41 10.11 36.77
C GLN A 466 -0.93 10.22 37.15
N VAL A 467 -0.61 11.07 38.14
CA VAL A 467 0.70 11.10 38.78
C VAL A 467 0.66 10.25 40.06
N ASN A 468 1.50 9.23 40.11
CA ASN A 468 1.58 8.27 41.21
C ASN A 468 2.34 8.83 42.42
N ALA A 469 2.26 8.10 43.53
CA ALA A 469 2.93 8.47 44.78
C ALA A 469 4.46 8.57 44.66
N ASP A 470 5.04 7.75 43.78
CA ASP A 470 6.46 7.68 43.46
C ASP A 470 6.88 8.64 42.33
N GLY A 471 5.97 9.54 41.93
CA GLY A 471 6.18 10.52 40.87
C GLY A 471 6.25 9.95 39.47
N SER A 472 5.98 8.65 39.26
CA SER A 472 5.72 8.10 37.92
C SER A 472 4.38 8.62 37.38
N VAL A 473 4.23 8.68 36.05
CA VAL A 473 3.05 9.25 35.38
C VAL A 473 2.46 8.25 34.40
N ASN A 474 1.18 7.93 34.55
CA ASN A 474 0.41 7.15 33.59
C ASN A 474 -0.41 8.10 32.71
N ILE A 475 -0.41 7.84 31.39
CA ILE A 475 -1.19 8.62 30.42
C ILE A 475 -1.99 7.71 29.49
N SER A 476 -3.17 8.19 29.10
CA SER A 476 -4.04 7.58 28.09
C SER A 476 -4.72 8.68 27.26
N THR A 477 -5.11 8.37 26.03
CA THR A 477 -5.89 9.28 25.17
C THR A 477 -6.93 8.51 24.37
N SER A 478 -7.99 9.20 23.91
CA SER A 478 -9.06 8.63 23.10
C SER A 478 -8.63 8.34 21.66
N VAL A 479 -7.56 8.97 21.18
CA VAL A 479 -6.97 8.66 19.87
C VAL A 479 -6.07 7.40 19.93
N SER A 480 -5.83 6.78 18.79
CA SER A 480 -5.30 5.41 18.64
C SER A 480 -3.89 5.37 18.06
N GLU A 481 -3.04 4.54 18.65
CA GLU A 481 -1.76 4.15 18.04
C GLU A 481 -2.00 3.14 16.92
N ASN A 482 -1.80 3.57 15.68
CA ASN A 482 -2.00 2.79 14.46
C ASN A 482 -0.69 2.45 13.75
N GLY A 483 0.46 2.73 14.39
CA GLY A 483 1.79 2.64 13.80
C GLY A 483 2.43 4.01 13.51
N GLN A 484 1.72 5.13 13.68
CA GLN A 484 2.22 6.47 13.43
C GLN A 484 3.12 7.03 14.54
N GLY A 485 3.22 6.36 15.70
CA GLY A 485 4.05 6.80 16.82
C GLY A 485 3.34 7.73 17.80
N LEU A 486 2.00 7.73 17.80
CA LEU A 486 1.15 8.47 18.73
C LEU A 486 1.57 8.27 20.19
N ALA A 487 1.76 7.03 20.64
CA ALA A 487 2.09 6.74 22.04
C ALA A 487 3.38 7.45 22.47
N THR A 488 4.37 7.50 21.57
CA THR A 488 5.63 8.20 21.79
C THR A 488 5.42 9.71 21.83
N THR A 489 4.70 10.26 20.85
CA THR A 489 4.39 11.70 20.77
C THR A 489 3.63 12.18 22.01
N MET A 490 2.61 11.46 22.46
CA MET A 490 1.85 11.81 23.67
C MET A 490 2.71 11.73 24.93
N SER A 491 3.61 10.74 25.01
CA SER A 491 4.55 10.60 26.13
C SER A 491 5.56 11.75 26.18
N MET A 492 6.04 12.21 25.01
CA MET A 492 6.92 13.37 24.91
C MET A 492 6.21 14.67 25.32
N ILE A 493 4.97 14.87 24.87
CA ILE A 493 4.16 16.05 25.25
C ILE A 493 3.91 16.05 26.77
N ALA A 494 3.59 14.90 27.37
CA ALA A 494 3.41 14.80 28.82
C ALA A 494 4.73 15.00 29.59
N GLY A 495 5.82 14.39 29.13
CA GLY A 495 7.16 14.56 29.71
C GLY A 495 7.62 16.02 29.67
N GLU A 496 7.44 16.69 28.53
CA GLU A 496 7.74 18.11 28.36
C GLU A 496 6.89 18.98 29.30
N ALA A 497 5.59 18.66 29.46
CA ALA A 497 4.71 19.42 30.35
C ALA A 497 5.19 19.36 31.81
N PHE A 498 5.62 18.19 32.30
CA PHE A 498 6.09 18.00 33.68
C PHE A 498 7.60 18.18 33.88
N GLY A 499 8.37 18.42 32.81
CA GLY A 499 9.84 18.47 32.87
C GLY A 499 10.47 17.13 33.23
N LEU A 500 9.87 16.00 32.83
CA LEU A 500 10.28 14.65 33.16
C LEU A 500 10.88 13.92 31.96
N SER A 501 11.79 12.98 32.22
CA SER A 501 12.28 12.02 31.24
C SER A 501 11.24 10.91 30.97
N LEU A 502 11.33 10.29 29.78
CA LEU A 502 10.33 9.32 29.31
C LEU A 502 10.27 8.03 30.13
N ASP A 503 11.33 7.64 30.85
CA ASP A 503 11.32 6.50 31.76
C ASP A 503 10.36 6.66 32.94
N ARG A 504 9.91 7.91 33.22
CA ARG A 504 8.89 8.22 34.22
C ARG A 504 7.48 8.26 33.66
N ILE A 505 7.31 8.13 32.34
CA ILE A 505 6.02 8.23 31.64
C ILE A 505 5.63 6.86 31.07
N THR A 506 4.42 6.39 31.39
CA THR A 506 3.88 5.15 30.83
C THR A 506 2.60 5.45 30.07
N PHE A 507 2.60 5.19 28.77
CA PHE A 507 1.40 5.21 27.94
C PHE A 507 0.62 3.91 28.09
N THR A 508 -0.70 4.00 28.23
CA THR A 508 -1.59 2.83 28.26
C THR A 508 -2.78 3.06 27.35
N ASP A 509 -3.08 2.08 26.49
CA ASP A 509 -4.28 2.13 25.66
C ASP A 509 -5.54 1.94 26.51
N PRO A 510 -6.44 2.94 26.58
CA PRO A 510 -7.64 2.82 27.39
C PRO A 510 -8.65 1.88 26.73
N ALA A 511 -9.38 1.14 27.56
CA ALA A 511 -10.63 0.51 27.15
C ALA A 511 -11.72 1.59 27.00
N THR A 512 -12.69 1.36 26.11
CA THR A 512 -13.79 2.33 25.87
C THR A 512 -14.66 2.61 27.09
N ALA A 513 -14.63 1.74 28.11
CA ALA A 513 -15.33 1.96 29.37
C ALA A 513 -14.64 2.98 30.29
N MET A 514 -13.35 3.29 30.05
CA MET A 514 -12.50 4.10 30.94
C MET A 514 -12.26 5.52 30.43
N ILE A 515 -12.62 5.82 29.19
CA ILE A 515 -12.36 7.10 28.54
C ILE A 515 -13.58 7.52 27.72
N ALA A 516 -13.88 8.82 27.67
CA ALA A 516 -14.93 9.34 26.82
C ALA A 516 -14.51 9.33 25.34
N ASP A 517 -15.53 9.22 24.49
CA ASP A 517 -15.38 9.24 23.05
C ASP A 517 -14.82 10.59 22.59
N GLY A 518 -13.64 10.55 22.00
CA GLY A 518 -12.99 11.69 21.34
C GLY A 518 -12.94 11.53 19.83
N GLY A 519 -13.80 10.72 19.23
CA GLY A 519 -13.86 10.47 17.79
C GLY A 519 -12.70 9.62 17.24
N SER A 520 -12.72 9.40 15.92
CA SER A 520 -11.72 8.55 15.26
C SER A 520 -10.34 9.19 15.17
N THR A 521 -9.31 8.34 15.00
CA THR A 521 -7.93 8.75 14.69
C THR A 521 -7.73 8.81 13.18
N VAL A 522 -8.29 9.87 12.59
CA VAL A 522 -8.30 10.19 11.15
C VAL A 522 -7.90 11.64 10.94
N ALA A 523 -7.92 12.14 9.69
CA ALA A 523 -7.69 13.55 9.35
C ALA A 523 -6.38 14.14 9.94
N SER A 524 -5.40 13.27 10.19
CA SER A 524 -4.12 13.57 10.83
C SER A 524 -4.22 14.28 12.19
N ARG A 525 -5.38 14.20 12.86
CA ARG A 525 -5.68 14.96 14.10
C ARG A 525 -5.01 14.44 15.36
N GLY A 526 -4.45 13.23 15.32
CA GLY A 526 -3.94 12.52 16.50
C GLY A 526 -3.00 13.37 17.36
N THR A 527 -1.97 13.95 16.77
CA THR A 527 -1.02 14.82 17.49
C THR A 527 -1.67 16.11 17.97
N LEU A 528 -2.45 16.78 17.11
CA LEU A 528 -3.02 18.10 17.40
C LEU A 528 -4.05 18.00 18.52
N MET A 529 -5.08 17.17 18.34
CA MET A 529 -6.19 17.03 19.28
C MET A 529 -5.81 16.22 20.52
N GLY A 530 -5.13 15.08 20.34
CA GLY A 530 -4.68 14.25 21.44
C GLY A 530 -3.63 14.95 22.30
N GLY A 531 -2.69 15.68 21.67
CA GLY A 531 -1.66 16.44 22.36
C GLY A 531 -2.23 17.58 23.18
N GLN A 532 -3.21 18.32 22.64
CA GLN A 532 -3.91 19.36 23.39
C GLN A 532 -4.75 18.78 24.55
N ALA A 533 -5.34 17.60 24.38
CA ALA A 533 -6.03 16.92 25.48
C ALA A 533 -5.05 16.52 26.60
N ILE A 534 -3.84 16.05 26.27
CA ILE A 534 -2.76 15.78 27.22
C ILE A 534 -2.36 17.05 27.97
N LEU A 535 -2.12 18.16 27.26
CA LEU A 535 -1.79 19.45 27.88
C LEU A 535 -2.93 19.97 28.77
N SER A 536 -4.19 19.79 28.35
CA SER A 536 -5.38 20.14 29.14
C SER A 536 -5.40 19.39 30.48
N ALA A 537 -5.10 18.08 30.50
CA ALA A 537 -4.99 17.31 31.74
C ALA A 537 -3.75 17.70 32.56
N ALA A 538 -2.59 17.81 31.93
CA ALA A 538 -1.32 18.10 32.59
C ALA A 538 -1.36 19.46 33.29
N ASN A 539 -1.90 20.50 32.64
CA ASN A 539 -2.00 21.83 33.22
C ASN A 539 -2.90 21.88 34.46
N LYS A 540 -3.99 21.09 34.51
CA LYS A 540 -4.84 20.98 35.71
C LYS A 540 -4.07 20.37 36.89
N ILE A 541 -3.26 19.35 36.64
CA ILE A 541 -2.42 18.71 37.67
C ILE A 541 -1.32 19.67 38.11
N LYS A 542 -0.62 20.30 37.15
CA LYS A 542 0.43 21.27 37.44
C LYS A 542 -0.06 22.47 38.23
N GLN A 543 -1.29 22.94 37.98
CA GLN A 543 -1.86 24.02 38.77
C GLN A 543 -1.98 23.62 40.25
N ARG A 544 -2.53 22.44 40.53
CA ARG A 544 -2.62 21.90 41.91
C ARG A 544 -1.25 21.74 42.55
N MET A 545 -0.26 21.28 41.79
CA MET A 545 1.12 21.18 42.26
C MET A 545 1.75 22.54 42.52
N ALA A 546 1.53 23.50 41.64
CA ALA A 546 2.02 24.88 41.78
C ALA A 546 1.45 25.52 43.04
N ASP A 547 0.14 25.38 43.28
CA ASP A 547 -0.53 25.89 44.48
C ASP A 547 0.08 25.30 45.76
N ALA A 548 0.45 24.02 45.75
CA ALA A 548 1.04 23.33 46.89
C ALA A 548 2.49 23.75 47.21
N ILE A 549 3.24 24.27 46.23
CA ILE A 549 4.67 24.62 46.39
C ILE A 549 4.96 26.11 46.27
N ALA A 550 3.96 26.93 45.93
CA ALA A 550 4.11 28.35 45.64
C ALA A 550 4.85 29.12 46.75
N GLU A 551 4.41 28.95 48.02
CA GLU A 551 5.05 29.58 49.17
C GLU A 551 6.50 29.12 49.34
N LYS A 552 6.76 27.81 49.18
CA LYS A 552 8.09 27.21 49.36
C LYS A 552 9.11 27.72 48.33
N LEU A 553 8.64 27.99 47.11
CA LEU A 553 9.47 28.48 46.00
C LEU A 553 9.37 30.00 45.81
N GLY A 554 8.61 30.72 46.64
CA GLY A 554 8.36 32.15 46.49
C GLY A 554 7.73 32.52 45.14
N ALA A 555 6.93 31.63 44.55
CA ALA A 555 6.26 31.84 43.27
C ALA A 555 4.88 32.47 43.49
N THR A 556 4.50 33.43 42.64
CA THR A 556 3.18 34.08 42.69
C THR A 556 2.14 33.34 41.85
N GLY A 557 2.58 32.46 40.95
CA GLY A 557 1.74 31.56 40.19
C GLY A 557 2.55 30.59 39.34
N ILE A 558 1.84 29.74 38.60
CA ILE A 558 2.46 28.71 37.75
C ILE A 558 3.40 29.27 36.67
N ALA A 559 3.17 30.50 36.20
CA ALA A 559 3.99 31.16 35.18
C ALA A 559 5.42 31.48 35.66
N ASP A 560 5.61 31.64 36.98
CA ASP A 560 6.93 31.85 37.60
C ASP A 560 7.71 30.55 37.71
N LEU A 561 7.03 29.40 37.66
CA LEU A 561 7.64 28.08 37.85
C LEU A 561 8.19 27.52 36.53
N VAL A 562 9.40 26.98 36.62
CA VAL A 562 10.06 26.22 35.55
C VAL A 562 10.06 24.75 35.96
N TRP A 563 9.69 23.88 35.02
CA TRP A 563 9.62 22.43 35.19
C TRP A 563 10.64 21.82 34.22
N GLU A 564 11.76 21.35 34.75
CA GLU A 564 12.89 20.93 33.92
C GLU A 564 13.76 19.89 34.65
N ASN A 565 14.18 18.84 33.94
CA ASN A 565 15.10 17.82 34.42
C ASN A 565 14.69 17.20 35.77
N GLY A 566 13.40 16.91 35.93
CA GLY A 566 12.83 16.34 37.15
C GLY A 566 12.75 17.31 38.32
N LYS A 567 12.90 18.61 38.08
CA LYS A 567 12.94 19.64 39.12
C LYS A 567 11.97 20.77 38.83
N VAL A 568 11.54 21.43 39.90
CA VAL A 568 10.66 22.59 39.85
C VAL A 568 11.27 23.72 40.65
N PHE A 569 11.37 24.90 40.03
CA PHE A 569 11.96 26.08 40.65
C PHE A 569 11.31 27.36 40.14
N ASN A 570 11.42 28.44 40.91
CA ASN A 570 11.01 29.75 40.44
C ASN A 570 12.07 30.32 39.49
N ARG A 571 11.65 30.83 38.32
CA ARG A 571 12.53 31.42 37.30
C ARG A 571 13.39 32.56 37.85
N LEU A 572 12.87 33.32 38.80
CA LEU A 572 13.59 34.42 39.45
C LEU A 572 14.56 33.95 40.54
N GLN A 573 14.43 32.70 41.01
CA GLN A 573 15.25 32.10 42.06
C GLN A 573 15.68 30.65 41.68
N PRO A 574 16.45 30.46 40.60
CA PRO A 574 16.72 29.12 40.03
C PRO A 574 17.52 28.18 40.95
N TYR A 575 18.16 28.71 41.99
CA TYR A 575 18.89 27.92 42.98
C TYR A 575 17.98 27.25 44.01
N ASN A 576 16.76 27.78 44.25
CA ASN A 576 15.76 27.18 45.12
C ASN A 576 14.89 26.24 44.28
N ARG A 577 15.14 24.94 44.41
CA ARG A 577 14.57 23.91 43.55
C ARG A 577 14.09 22.71 44.37
N LEU A 578 12.95 22.17 43.98
CA LEU A 578 12.39 20.94 44.51
C LEU A 578 12.51 19.84 43.46
N ASP A 579 12.85 18.63 43.89
CA ASP A 579 12.71 17.46 43.03
C ASP A 579 11.23 17.16 42.82
N PHE A 580 10.87 16.61 41.66
CA PHE A 580 9.47 16.32 41.31
C PHE A 580 8.78 15.43 42.35
N GLN A 581 9.52 14.50 42.96
CA GLN A 581 9.02 13.66 44.05
C GLN A 581 8.60 14.49 45.28
N GLN A 582 9.38 15.49 45.66
CA GLN A 582 9.04 16.39 46.77
C GLN A 582 7.78 17.20 46.45
N VAL A 583 7.64 17.65 45.21
CA VAL A 583 6.44 18.35 44.74
C VAL A 583 5.21 17.45 44.85
N VAL A 584 5.32 16.18 44.43
CA VAL A 584 4.25 15.17 44.55
C VAL A 584 3.86 14.95 46.00
N GLU A 585 4.83 14.77 46.90
CA GLU A 585 4.59 14.57 48.34
C GLU A 585 3.89 15.77 48.98
N MET A 586 4.38 16.99 48.70
CA MET A 586 3.78 18.23 49.18
C MET A 586 2.35 18.41 48.65
N THR A 587 2.11 18.12 47.38
CA THR A 587 0.77 18.20 46.78
C THR A 587 -0.18 17.18 47.39
N LYS A 588 0.29 15.96 47.67
CA LYS A 588 -0.52 14.95 48.35
C LYS A 588 -0.87 15.34 49.77
N ALA A 589 0.04 16.00 50.49
CA ALA A 589 -0.18 16.46 51.86
C ALA A 589 -1.32 17.49 51.97
N THR A 590 -1.68 18.17 50.88
CA THR A 590 -2.85 19.08 50.84
C THR A 590 -4.18 18.36 50.61
N GLY A 591 -4.17 17.04 50.32
CA GLY A 591 -5.35 16.28 49.91
C GLY A 591 -5.75 16.49 48.44
N ALA A 592 -4.95 17.19 47.65
CA ALA A 592 -5.23 17.42 46.23
C ALA A 592 -5.15 16.12 45.40
N ASN A 593 -6.07 15.97 44.46
CA ASN A 593 -6.07 14.85 43.52
C ASN A 593 -4.98 15.04 42.45
N LEU A 594 -4.11 14.04 42.27
CA LEU A 594 -3.05 14.00 41.26
C LEU A 594 -3.46 13.28 39.95
N SER A 595 -4.77 13.13 39.73
CA SER A 595 -5.35 12.68 38.48
C SER A 595 -6.21 13.77 37.84
N ALA A 596 -6.23 13.82 36.51
CA ALA A 596 -7.08 14.76 35.78
C ALA A 596 -7.56 14.19 34.45
N TYR A 597 -8.80 14.56 34.12
CA TYR A 597 -9.38 14.34 32.81
C TYR A 597 -9.15 15.58 31.92
N GLY A 598 -8.51 15.36 30.78
CA GLY A 598 -8.27 16.34 29.73
C GLY A 598 -9.39 16.26 28.69
N TRP A 599 -9.91 17.42 28.32
CA TRP A 599 -10.86 17.57 27.22
C TRP A 599 -10.42 18.78 26.41
N HIS A 600 -10.36 18.60 25.10
CA HIS A 600 -10.03 19.66 24.15
C HIS A 600 -11.02 19.62 22.99
N VAL A 601 -11.56 20.78 22.65
CA VAL A 601 -12.42 21.02 21.48
C VAL A 601 -11.64 21.90 20.53
N ALA A 602 -11.69 21.59 19.24
CA ALA A 602 -11.03 22.39 18.22
C ALA A 602 -11.58 23.82 18.21
N PRO A 603 -10.80 24.81 17.74
CA PRO A 603 -11.31 26.16 17.52
C PRO A 603 -12.53 26.18 16.60
N ASP A 604 -13.39 27.18 16.78
CA ASP A 604 -14.62 27.34 16.00
C ASP A 604 -14.33 27.51 14.50
N ILE A 605 -15.22 26.95 13.68
CA ILE A 605 -15.21 26.99 12.22
C ILE A 605 -16.64 27.27 11.71
N HIS A 606 -16.77 27.60 10.42
CA HIS A 606 -18.07 27.87 9.82
C HIS A 606 -18.14 27.31 8.40
N TRP A 607 -19.22 26.61 8.06
CA TRP A 607 -19.48 26.12 6.71
C TRP A 607 -20.98 26.23 6.41
N ASP A 608 -21.32 26.76 5.24
CA ASP A 608 -22.69 26.86 4.73
C ASP A 608 -22.85 25.84 3.60
N GLU A 609 -23.52 24.71 3.87
CA GLU A 609 -23.71 23.61 2.91
C GLU A 609 -24.56 24.02 1.70
N GLU A 610 -25.53 24.93 1.88
CA GLU A 610 -26.40 25.38 0.79
C GLU A 610 -25.62 26.30 -0.17
N LYS A 611 -24.80 27.20 0.38
CA LYS A 611 -23.97 28.09 -0.43
C LYS A 611 -22.68 27.45 -0.93
N GLY A 612 -22.20 26.40 -0.28
CA GLY A 612 -20.92 25.76 -0.60
C GLY A 612 -19.72 26.67 -0.30
N CYS A 613 -19.75 27.41 0.81
CA CYS A 613 -18.67 28.35 1.16
C CYS A 613 -18.52 28.51 2.68
N GLY A 614 -17.35 28.96 3.12
CA GLY A 614 -17.07 29.23 4.53
C GLY A 614 -15.61 29.09 4.91
N SER A 615 -15.38 28.90 6.21
CA SER A 615 -14.10 28.60 6.87
C SER A 615 -14.08 27.15 7.36
N PRO A 616 -13.81 26.16 6.49
CA PRO A 616 -13.95 24.73 6.83
C PRO A 616 -12.90 24.20 7.81
N TYR A 617 -11.76 24.90 8.01
CA TYR A 617 -10.69 24.46 8.92
C TYR A 617 -10.11 25.64 9.70
N PHE A 618 -9.62 25.41 10.92
CA PHE A 618 -9.00 26.45 11.74
C PHE A 618 -7.49 26.67 11.45
N THR A 619 -6.83 25.71 10.80
CA THR A 619 -5.42 25.84 10.36
C THR A 619 -5.12 24.90 9.19
N TRP A 620 -4.02 25.17 8.49
CA TRP A 620 -3.59 24.47 7.28
C TRP A 620 -2.09 24.16 7.30
N VAL A 621 -1.73 23.05 6.66
CA VAL A 621 -0.34 22.66 6.34
C VAL A 621 -0.09 22.82 4.85
N TYR A 622 1.17 23.03 4.47
CA TYR A 622 1.60 23.24 3.10
C TYR A 622 2.75 22.30 2.79
N GLY A 623 2.83 21.82 1.56
CA GLY A 623 3.92 20.94 1.15
C GLY A 623 4.24 21.03 -0.33
N CYS A 624 5.50 20.80 -0.65
CA CYS A 624 6.00 20.64 -2.01
C CYS A 624 6.85 19.38 -2.09
N GLN A 625 6.57 18.51 -3.06
CA GLN A 625 7.39 17.33 -3.35
C GLN A 625 7.97 17.41 -4.75
N VAL A 626 9.19 16.90 -4.92
CA VAL A 626 9.93 16.88 -6.19
C VAL A 626 10.33 15.43 -6.50
N ALA A 627 10.05 15.01 -7.74
CA ALA A 627 10.52 13.75 -8.30
C ALA A 627 11.62 14.03 -9.35
N ASP A 628 12.80 13.47 -9.16
CA ASP A 628 13.91 13.46 -10.11
C ASP A 628 14.12 12.03 -10.63
N ILE A 629 13.92 11.84 -11.93
CA ILE A 629 13.78 10.51 -12.55
C ILE A 629 14.55 10.36 -13.86
N ALA A 630 14.73 9.10 -14.25
CA ALA A 630 15.07 8.67 -15.59
C ALA A 630 14.00 7.70 -16.11
N VAL A 631 13.61 7.84 -17.38
CA VAL A 631 12.63 7.01 -18.07
C VAL A 631 13.30 6.31 -19.25
N ASP A 632 13.30 4.98 -19.25
CA ASP A 632 13.70 4.20 -20.42
C ASP A 632 12.54 4.13 -21.41
N THR A 633 12.62 4.90 -22.49
CA THR A 633 11.57 5.00 -23.53
C THR A 633 11.35 3.71 -24.32
N ARG A 634 12.28 2.74 -24.23
CA ARG A 634 12.12 1.42 -24.84
C ARG A 634 11.10 0.60 -24.07
N THR A 635 11.12 0.70 -22.74
CA THR A 635 10.36 -0.19 -21.83
C THR A 635 9.23 0.51 -21.07
N GLY A 636 9.29 1.84 -20.93
CA GLY A 636 8.45 2.61 -20.02
C GLY A 636 8.88 2.54 -18.56
N LYS A 637 10.03 1.93 -18.24
CA LYS A 637 10.54 1.82 -16.86
C LYS A 637 10.99 3.19 -16.35
N ILE A 638 10.47 3.56 -15.19
CA ILE A 638 10.89 4.73 -14.43
C ILE A 638 11.89 4.29 -13.36
N SER A 639 12.98 5.04 -13.23
CA SER A 639 13.97 4.93 -12.17
C SER A 639 14.08 6.28 -11.47
N PHE A 640 14.16 6.26 -10.14
CA PHE A 640 14.36 7.48 -9.36
C PHE A 640 15.85 7.77 -9.17
N ASN A 641 16.25 9.01 -9.44
CA ASN A 641 17.56 9.54 -9.08
C ASN A 641 17.53 10.07 -7.64
N GLN A 642 16.49 10.84 -7.29
CA GLN A 642 16.29 11.42 -5.97
C GLN A 642 14.80 11.79 -5.77
N ILE A 643 14.34 11.79 -4.52
CA ILE A 643 13.05 12.37 -4.13
C ILE A 643 13.30 13.43 -3.05
N THR A 644 12.63 14.57 -3.14
CA THR A 644 12.66 15.61 -2.09
C THR A 644 11.26 15.92 -1.60
N ALA A 645 11.08 15.98 -0.28
CA ALA A 645 9.81 16.30 0.36
C ALA A 645 9.99 17.46 1.35
N VAL A 646 9.35 18.58 1.04
CA VAL A 646 9.33 19.79 1.87
C VAL A 646 7.94 20.00 2.44
N HIS A 647 7.82 20.07 3.77
CA HIS A 647 6.51 20.20 4.44
C HIS A 647 6.57 21.20 5.59
N ASP A 648 5.60 22.11 5.64
CA ASP A 648 5.32 22.94 6.81
C ASP A 648 4.56 22.12 7.85
N VAL A 649 5.26 21.79 8.94
CA VAL A 649 4.73 20.98 10.05
C VAL A 649 4.59 21.75 11.34
N GLY A 650 4.74 23.08 11.28
CA GLY A 650 4.79 23.95 12.44
C GLY A 650 6.00 23.68 13.35
N LYS A 651 5.89 22.71 14.24
CA LYS A 651 7.00 22.24 15.08
C LYS A 651 7.09 20.72 14.96
N VAL A 652 8.27 20.21 14.64
CA VAL A 652 8.57 18.79 14.70
C VAL A 652 8.56 18.37 16.17
N ILE A 653 7.61 17.52 16.57
CA ILE A 653 7.51 17.03 17.96
C ILE A 653 8.51 15.91 18.21
N ASN A 654 8.60 14.94 17.30
CA ASN A 654 9.59 13.86 17.31
C ASN A 654 10.21 13.73 15.93
N LYS A 655 11.53 13.91 15.82
CA LYS A 655 12.24 13.90 14.54
C LYS A 655 12.20 12.51 13.87
N VAL A 656 12.42 11.44 14.63
CA VAL A 656 12.37 10.05 14.11
C VAL A 656 10.97 9.71 13.59
N GLY A 657 9.94 10.11 14.34
CA GLY A 657 8.54 9.90 13.93
C GLY A 657 8.16 10.69 12.68
N PHE A 658 8.59 11.96 12.59
CA PHE A 658 8.38 12.83 11.42
C PHE A 658 9.03 12.24 10.17
N GLU A 659 10.32 11.92 10.22
CA GLU A 659 11.05 11.33 9.08
C GLU A 659 10.41 10.02 8.63
N GLY A 660 10.04 9.15 9.57
CA GLY A 660 9.34 7.89 9.27
C GLY A 660 7.98 8.09 8.61
N GLN A 661 7.19 9.09 9.03
CA GLN A 661 5.92 9.42 8.40
C GLN A 661 6.10 9.95 6.98
N VAL A 662 7.08 10.85 6.76
CA VAL A 662 7.39 11.41 5.44
C VAL A 662 7.87 10.31 4.49
N CYS A 663 8.85 9.49 4.90
CA CYS A 663 9.31 8.35 4.10
C CYS A 663 8.15 7.42 3.71
N GLY A 664 7.34 6.98 4.68
CA GLY A 664 6.23 6.08 4.42
C GLY A 664 5.16 6.70 3.50
N GLY A 665 4.86 7.98 3.69
CA GLY A 665 3.91 8.71 2.86
C GLY A 665 4.36 8.88 1.42
N VAL A 666 5.60 9.33 1.23
CA VAL A 666 6.23 9.51 -0.10
C VAL A 666 6.26 8.19 -0.85
N VAL A 667 6.66 7.09 -0.22
CA VAL A 667 6.69 5.77 -0.86
C VAL A 667 5.28 5.32 -1.25
N GLN A 668 4.30 5.46 -0.36
CA GLN A 668 2.91 5.06 -0.61
C GLN A 668 2.24 5.92 -1.71
N GLY A 669 2.56 7.20 -1.80
CA GLY A 669 1.98 8.15 -2.76
C GLY A 669 2.71 8.21 -4.10
N MET A 670 4.03 8.41 -4.09
CA MET A 670 4.83 8.62 -5.30
C MET A 670 5.12 7.30 -6.04
N ILE A 671 5.54 6.28 -5.30
CA ILE A 671 5.95 4.99 -5.89
C ILE A 671 4.76 4.03 -5.95
N GLY A 672 4.01 3.93 -4.86
CA GLY A 672 2.80 3.12 -4.77
C GLY A 672 1.71 3.62 -5.71
N TYR A 673 0.95 4.61 -5.26
CA TYR A 673 -0.19 5.17 -5.99
C TYR A 673 0.19 5.76 -7.37
N GLY A 674 1.34 6.44 -7.46
CA GLY A 674 1.78 7.09 -8.69
C GLY A 674 2.23 6.13 -9.80
N MET A 675 2.77 4.96 -9.48
CA MET A 675 3.49 4.12 -10.46
C MET A 675 3.17 2.62 -10.41
N LEU A 676 3.03 2.02 -9.22
CA LEU A 676 3.02 0.56 -9.08
C LEU A 676 1.65 -0.04 -8.78
N GLU A 677 0.88 0.60 -7.91
CA GLU A 677 -0.30 0.02 -7.28
C GLU A 677 -1.53 0.14 -8.18
N GLU A 678 -1.89 -0.97 -8.82
CA GLU A 678 -3.07 -1.11 -9.68
C GLU A 678 -3.99 -2.20 -9.09
N PHE A 679 -5.05 -1.78 -8.40
CA PHE A 679 -6.06 -2.71 -7.89
C PHE A 679 -7.08 -3.01 -8.99
N ASN A 680 -6.86 -4.10 -9.73
CA ASN A 680 -7.68 -4.46 -10.88
C ASN A 680 -9.01 -5.09 -10.43
N ILE A 681 -10.12 -4.50 -10.87
CA ILE A 681 -11.47 -5.05 -10.76
C ILE A 681 -12.05 -5.15 -12.17
N GLU A 682 -12.56 -6.32 -12.52
CA GLU A 682 -13.22 -6.57 -13.81
C GLU A 682 -14.61 -7.14 -13.58
N LEU A 683 -15.64 -6.43 -14.08
CA LEU A 683 -17.05 -6.82 -13.91
C LEU A 683 -17.41 -7.08 -12.43
N GLY A 684 -16.89 -6.26 -11.51
CA GLY A 684 -17.13 -6.38 -10.07
C GLY A 684 -16.33 -7.50 -9.39
N GLU A 685 -15.43 -8.19 -10.12
CA GLU A 685 -14.54 -9.20 -9.57
C GLU A 685 -13.12 -8.67 -9.34
N VAL A 686 -12.63 -8.80 -8.11
CA VAL A 686 -11.24 -8.48 -7.75
C VAL A 686 -10.29 -9.46 -8.44
N LYS A 687 -9.31 -8.95 -9.19
CA LYS A 687 -8.25 -9.75 -9.84
C LYS A 687 -6.90 -9.66 -9.11
N SER A 688 -6.76 -8.69 -8.22
CA SER A 688 -5.56 -8.43 -7.41
C SER A 688 -5.81 -8.78 -5.94
N GLU A 689 -5.95 -10.07 -5.62
CA GLU A 689 -6.35 -10.54 -4.28
C GLU A 689 -5.17 -10.74 -3.31
N ASN A 690 -3.91 -10.66 -3.76
CA ASN A 690 -2.74 -10.84 -2.88
C ASN A 690 -1.50 -10.07 -3.40
N PHE A 691 -0.42 -10.01 -2.62
CA PHE A 691 0.79 -9.22 -2.95
C PHE A 691 1.64 -9.75 -4.11
N ASP A 692 1.31 -10.93 -4.65
CA ASP A 692 1.84 -11.43 -5.92
C ASP A 692 1.19 -10.72 -7.13
N THR A 693 -0.02 -10.19 -6.97
CA THR A 693 -0.81 -9.51 -8.00
C THR A 693 -0.96 -8.02 -7.76
N TYR A 694 -1.11 -7.61 -6.50
CA TYR A 694 -1.10 -6.23 -6.07
C TYR A 694 0.32 -5.83 -5.63
N LEU A 695 1.00 -5.04 -6.46
CA LEU A 695 2.43 -4.78 -6.28
C LEU A 695 2.68 -3.57 -5.39
N LEU A 696 2.86 -3.82 -4.10
CA LEU A 696 3.41 -2.81 -3.18
C LEU A 696 4.88 -2.48 -3.53
N PRO A 697 5.35 -1.25 -3.26
CA PRO A 697 6.76 -0.91 -3.32
C PRO A 697 7.63 -1.82 -2.43
N THR A 698 8.79 -2.24 -2.95
CA THR A 698 9.81 -2.97 -2.20
C THR A 698 10.97 -2.06 -1.82
N ILE A 699 11.83 -2.52 -0.90
CA ILE A 699 13.00 -1.74 -0.46
C ILE A 699 13.96 -1.37 -1.62
N LYS A 700 13.97 -2.12 -2.73
CA LYS A 700 14.79 -1.80 -3.91
C LYS A 700 14.15 -0.78 -4.85
N ASP A 701 12.87 -0.47 -4.65
CA ASP A 701 12.16 0.57 -5.41
C ASP A 701 12.34 1.96 -4.78
N VAL A 702 12.74 2.03 -3.51
CA VAL A 702 12.83 3.28 -2.75
C VAL A 702 14.22 3.91 -2.89
N PRO A 703 14.34 5.12 -3.48
CA PRO A 703 15.60 5.87 -3.53
C PRO A 703 15.88 6.56 -2.19
N GLU A 704 16.97 7.33 -2.10
CA GLU A 704 17.15 8.28 -1.02
C GLU A 704 16.06 9.37 -1.07
N ILE A 705 15.46 9.68 0.08
CA ILE A 705 14.42 10.69 0.23
C ILE A 705 15.01 11.84 1.06
N ASN A 706 15.20 12.99 0.44
CA ASN A 706 15.61 14.22 1.13
C ASN A 706 14.40 14.86 1.81
N ILE A 707 14.42 14.94 3.14
CA ILE A 707 13.28 15.40 3.95
C ILE A 707 13.63 16.74 4.57
N ILE A 708 12.81 17.77 4.30
CA ILE A 708 13.03 19.14 4.78
C ILE A 708 11.78 19.63 5.54
N PRO A 709 11.84 19.75 6.87
CA PRO A 709 10.78 20.40 7.63
C PRO A 709 10.89 21.92 7.48
N VAL A 710 9.76 22.56 7.21
CA VAL A 710 9.57 24.00 7.42
C VAL A 710 8.83 24.17 8.75
N GLU A 711 9.44 24.91 9.69
CA GLU A 711 8.89 25.07 11.04
C GLU A 711 8.26 26.46 11.23
N ASN A 712 6.94 26.57 10.99
CA ASN A 712 6.15 27.77 11.26
C ASN A 712 5.20 27.55 12.44
N HIS A 713 5.59 27.99 13.64
CA HIS A 713 4.83 27.78 14.88
C HIS A 713 3.31 28.01 14.72
N ASP A 714 2.51 26.99 15.04
CA ASP A 714 1.06 27.04 14.99
C ASP A 714 0.42 27.23 16.39
N LYS A 715 -0.44 28.23 16.54
CA LYS A 715 -1.07 28.54 17.84
C LYS A 715 -2.06 27.47 18.34
N ALA A 716 -2.66 26.70 17.43
CA ALA A 716 -3.62 25.65 17.76
C ALA A 716 -2.94 24.32 18.08
N GLY A 717 -1.67 24.16 17.68
CA GLY A 717 -0.88 22.96 17.90
C GLY A 717 -0.24 22.86 19.29
N PRO A 718 -0.07 21.64 19.85
CA PRO A 718 0.75 21.45 21.04
C PRO A 718 2.20 21.87 20.73
N TYR A 719 2.74 22.82 21.49
CA TYR A 719 4.09 23.38 21.30
C TYR A 719 4.37 23.94 19.89
N GLY A 720 3.34 24.35 19.15
CA GLY A 720 3.51 24.87 17.79
C GLY A 720 3.37 23.83 16.67
N GLY A 721 3.14 22.56 17.00
CA GLY A 721 3.11 21.44 16.05
C GLY A 721 1.83 21.36 15.21
N LYS A 722 1.97 21.11 13.91
CA LYS A 722 0.84 20.80 13.00
C LYS A 722 0.78 19.30 12.69
N VAL A 723 -0.07 18.95 11.72
CA VAL A 723 -0.31 17.57 11.28
C VAL A 723 0.66 17.17 10.15
N ILE A 724 1.00 15.88 10.05
CA ILE A 724 1.84 15.39 8.94
C ILE A 724 1.49 13.97 8.47
N GLY A 725 0.51 13.32 9.09
CA GLY A 725 0.16 11.93 8.78
C GLY A 725 -0.20 11.74 7.31
N GLU A 726 -1.11 12.54 6.76
CA GLU A 726 -1.61 12.41 5.39
C GLU A 726 -0.93 13.29 4.32
N PRO A 727 -0.56 14.57 4.59
CA PRO A 727 0.00 15.48 3.59
C PRO A 727 1.17 14.90 2.78
N VAL A 728 1.97 14.04 3.42
CA VAL A 728 3.15 13.40 2.84
C VAL A 728 2.86 12.39 1.73
N LEU A 729 1.63 11.88 1.63
CA LEU A 729 1.21 10.97 0.55
C LEU A 729 0.69 11.72 -0.67
N GLU A 730 0.00 12.84 -0.46
CA GLU A 730 -0.91 13.46 -1.43
C GLU A 730 -0.24 13.98 -2.69
N LEU A 731 1.01 14.44 -2.57
CA LEU A 731 1.74 15.14 -3.62
C LEU A 731 2.47 14.19 -4.57
N GLY A 732 2.76 12.97 -4.12
CA GLY A 732 3.75 12.11 -4.76
C GLY A 732 3.38 11.73 -6.20
N GLY A 733 2.14 11.30 -6.42
CA GLY A 733 1.67 10.90 -7.75
C GLY A 733 1.70 12.05 -8.76
N ALA A 734 1.35 13.27 -8.32
CA ALA A 734 1.36 14.47 -9.15
C ALA A 734 2.79 14.90 -9.54
N ALA A 735 3.71 14.96 -8.56
CA ALA A 735 5.10 15.34 -8.80
C ALA A 735 5.78 14.35 -9.77
N LEU A 736 5.52 13.05 -9.60
CA LEU A 736 6.00 12.01 -10.51
C LEU A 736 5.42 12.18 -11.92
N ASN A 737 4.12 12.40 -12.05
CA ASN A 737 3.48 12.60 -13.34
C ASN A 737 4.08 13.79 -14.09
N ASN A 738 4.29 14.92 -13.41
CA ASN A 738 4.92 16.10 -14.00
C ASN A 738 6.35 15.82 -14.46
N ALA A 739 7.12 15.03 -13.70
CA ALA A 739 8.48 14.63 -14.08
C ALA A 739 8.49 13.74 -15.33
N VAL A 740 7.58 12.75 -15.39
CA VAL A 740 7.43 11.85 -16.55
C VAL A 740 6.97 12.62 -17.79
N CYS A 741 5.98 13.51 -17.65
CA CYS A 741 5.48 14.32 -18.76
C CYS A 741 6.59 15.22 -19.34
N PHE A 742 7.40 15.83 -18.48
CA PHE A 742 8.56 16.61 -18.92
C PHE A 742 9.64 15.74 -19.59
N ALA A 743 9.92 14.54 -19.06
CA ALA A 743 10.90 13.64 -19.66
C ALA A 743 10.50 13.17 -21.07
N LEU A 744 9.21 12.88 -21.26
CA LEU A 744 8.69 12.32 -22.50
C LEU A 744 8.16 13.36 -23.49
N GLU A 745 8.07 14.63 -23.09
CA GLU A 745 7.39 15.69 -23.85
C GLU A 745 5.97 15.25 -24.28
N ARG A 746 5.30 14.49 -23.40
CA ARG A 746 3.99 13.89 -23.64
C ARG A 746 3.18 13.92 -22.36
N ARG A 747 1.97 14.46 -22.44
CA ARG A 747 1.05 14.55 -21.30
C ARG A 747 0.45 13.18 -20.93
N ASN A 748 0.20 13.00 -19.64
CA ASN A 748 -0.46 11.83 -19.08
C ASN A 748 -1.54 12.28 -18.09
N TYR A 749 -2.73 11.69 -18.24
CA TYR A 749 -3.94 12.10 -17.53
C TYR A 749 -4.51 10.99 -16.64
N VAL A 750 -3.79 9.86 -16.53
CA VAL A 750 -4.26 8.65 -15.84
C VAL A 750 -3.18 8.14 -14.88
N LEU A 751 -3.54 7.85 -13.64
CA LEU A 751 -2.70 7.07 -12.71
C LEU A 751 -3.25 5.66 -12.51
N PRO A 752 -2.37 4.65 -12.30
CA PRO A 752 -0.91 4.74 -12.12
C PRO A 752 -0.09 4.74 -13.42
N LEU A 753 1.14 5.26 -13.35
CA LEU A 753 2.15 5.28 -14.42
C LEU A 753 2.82 3.91 -14.61
N THR A 754 2.02 2.89 -14.94
CA THR A 754 2.51 1.55 -15.28
C THR A 754 3.47 1.60 -16.48
N LEU A 755 4.28 0.54 -16.64
CA LEU A 755 5.17 0.43 -17.80
C LEU A 755 4.41 0.61 -19.13
N GLU A 756 3.23 0.02 -19.21
CA GLU A 756 2.32 0.12 -20.36
C GLU A 756 1.82 1.55 -20.55
N GLN A 757 1.34 2.21 -19.49
CA GLN A 757 0.88 3.60 -19.53
C GLN A 757 2.00 4.56 -20.00
N VAL A 758 3.21 4.40 -19.45
CA VAL A 758 4.38 5.22 -19.81
C VAL A 758 4.85 4.94 -21.23
N LYS A 759 4.84 3.69 -21.70
CA LYS A 759 5.29 3.36 -23.06
C LYS A 759 4.23 3.71 -24.12
N LEU A 760 3.00 3.25 -23.94
CA LEU A 760 1.93 3.27 -24.93
C LEU A 760 1.02 4.50 -24.83
N GLY A 761 0.97 5.15 -23.66
CA GLY A 761 0.01 6.22 -23.37
C GLY A 761 -1.35 5.72 -22.85
N TYR A 762 -1.51 4.40 -22.68
CA TYR A 762 -2.69 3.78 -22.09
C TYR A 762 -2.31 2.48 -21.36
N ALA A 763 -3.07 2.16 -20.31
CA ALA A 763 -2.90 0.92 -19.56
C ALA A 763 -3.50 -0.26 -20.32
N LEU A 764 -2.84 -1.41 -20.24
CA LEU A 764 -3.37 -2.66 -20.76
C LEU A 764 -4.05 -3.43 -19.63
N LYS A 765 -5.39 -3.59 -19.73
CA LYS A 765 -6.15 -4.41 -18.77
C LYS A 765 -5.97 -5.89 -19.09
N LYS A 766 -5.60 -6.67 -18.07
CA LYS A 766 -5.37 -8.11 -18.19
C LYS A 766 -6.71 -8.83 -18.14
N PRO A 767 -7.26 -9.35 -19.27
CA PRO A 767 -8.47 -10.14 -19.25
C PRO A 767 -8.33 -11.33 -18.28
N VAL A 768 -9.47 -11.82 -17.78
CA VAL A 768 -9.64 -13.02 -16.95
C VAL A 768 -8.51 -14.04 -17.15
N ARG A 769 -7.84 -14.45 -16.06
CA ARG A 769 -6.61 -15.26 -16.18
C ARG A 769 -6.90 -16.56 -16.94
N GLN A 770 -6.06 -16.88 -17.91
CA GLN A 770 -6.12 -18.16 -18.63
C GLN A 770 -5.94 -19.37 -17.69
N SER A 771 -5.17 -19.21 -16.60
CA SER A 771 -5.04 -20.23 -15.54
C SER A 771 -6.32 -20.44 -14.73
N GLU A 772 -7.19 -19.43 -14.60
CA GLU A 772 -8.51 -19.54 -13.96
C GLU A 772 -9.54 -20.23 -14.85
N LEU A 773 -9.28 -20.28 -16.17
CA LEU A 773 -10.05 -21.03 -17.16
C LEU A 773 -9.64 -22.51 -17.24
N MET A 774 -8.48 -22.89 -16.68
CA MET A 774 -7.97 -24.27 -16.67
C MET A 774 -8.33 -25.05 -15.40
N ALA A 775 -8.91 -24.41 -14.38
CA ALA A 775 -9.44 -25.11 -13.22
C ALA A 775 -10.88 -25.58 -13.52
N GLU A 776 -11.13 -26.88 -13.46
CA GLU A 776 -12.50 -27.41 -13.53
C GLU A 776 -13.36 -26.78 -12.43
N SER A 777 -14.57 -26.35 -12.79
CA SER A 777 -15.48 -25.60 -11.89
C SER A 777 -15.77 -26.28 -10.55
N GLY A 778 -15.56 -27.60 -10.44
CA GLY A 778 -15.77 -28.38 -9.22
C GLY A 778 -14.66 -28.28 -8.16
N GLU A 779 -13.50 -27.67 -8.47
CA GLU A 779 -12.34 -27.62 -7.54
C GLU A 779 -12.05 -26.21 -6.97
N LYS A 780 -12.78 -25.16 -7.37
CA LYS A 780 -12.52 -23.79 -6.87
C LYS A 780 -12.99 -23.62 -5.42
N LYS A 781 -12.04 -23.38 -4.51
CA LYS A 781 -12.31 -23.00 -3.11
C LYS A 781 -13.01 -21.65 -3.01
N GLN A 782 -14.01 -21.57 -2.14
CA GLN A 782 -14.59 -20.29 -1.71
C GLN A 782 -13.89 -19.70 -0.49
N VAL A 783 -13.19 -20.52 0.29
CA VAL A 783 -12.36 -20.04 1.40
C VAL A 783 -10.92 -20.51 1.19
N LEU A 784 -10.02 -19.55 0.97
CA LEU A 784 -8.61 -19.81 0.74
C LEU A 784 -7.93 -20.30 2.02
N ARG A 785 -7.87 -21.63 2.18
CA ARG A 785 -7.10 -22.31 3.21
C ARG A 785 -5.74 -22.68 2.68
N ILE A 786 -4.73 -22.62 3.55
CA ILE A 786 -3.53 -23.43 3.35
C ILE A 786 -3.96 -24.89 3.48
N ASN A 787 -3.71 -25.70 2.44
CA ASN A 787 -3.94 -27.14 2.55
C ASN A 787 -3.07 -27.75 3.63
N THR A 788 -3.57 -28.83 4.22
CA THR A 788 -2.74 -29.69 5.06
C THR A 788 -1.55 -30.21 4.24
N LEU A 789 -0.34 -29.79 4.61
CA LEU A 789 0.89 -30.31 4.02
C LEU A 789 1.36 -31.51 4.84
N GLN A 790 1.63 -32.64 4.18
CA GLN A 790 2.26 -33.79 4.81
C GLN A 790 3.72 -33.82 4.41
N LEU A 791 4.63 -33.48 5.32
CA LEU A 791 6.06 -33.39 5.02
C LEU A 791 6.81 -34.64 5.51
N THR A 792 7.47 -35.34 4.59
CA THR A 792 8.46 -36.38 4.90
C THR A 792 9.86 -35.83 4.61
N ARG A 793 10.80 -35.92 5.55
CA ARG A 793 12.17 -35.43 5.34
C ARG A 793 13.10 -36.57 4.98
N ALA A 794 13.76 -36.48 3.83
CA ALA A 794 14.77 -37.43 3.39
C ALA A 794 16.18 -36.89 3.64
N THR A 795 17.07 -37.75 4.12
CA THR A 795 18.49 -37.41 4.36
C THR A 795 19.42 -38.03 3.32
N THR A 796 18.94 -39.06 2.61
CA THR A 796 19.65 -39.69 1.50
C THR A 796 18.81 -39.68 0.22
N LEU A 797 19.48 -39.81 -0.93
CA LEU A 797 18.80 -39.89 -2.23
C LEU A 797 17.86 -41.10 -2.31
N ALA A 798 18.28 -42.25 -1.76
CA ALA A 798 17.46 -43.47 -1.74
C ALA A 798 16.17 -43.29 -0.92
N GLU A 799 16.24 -42.65 0.25
CA GLU A 799 15.05 -42.31 1.06
C GLU A 799 14.08 -41.41 0.30
N ALA A 800 14.61 -40.39 -0.39
CA ALA A 800 13.78 -39.46 -1.15
C ALA A 800 13.06 -40.18 -2.31
N LEU A 801 13.79 -40.96 -3.10
CA LEU A 801 13.23 -41.71 -4.22
C LEU A 801 12.20 -42.74 -3.77
N LEU A 802 12.41 -43.40 -2.63
CA LEU A 802 11.44 -44.32 -2.03
C LEU A 802 10.18 -43.58 -1.56
N ALA A 803 10.34 -42.42 -0.92
CA ALA A 803 9.21 -41.60 -0.48
C ALA A 803 8.38 -41.06 -1.65
N LEU A 804 9.02 -40.72 -2.78
CA LEU A 804 8.37 -40.26 -4.00
C LEU A 804 7.56 -41.33 -4.73
N GLN A 805 7.73 -42.63 -4.40
CA GLN A 805 6.87 -43.71 -4.92
C GLN A 805 5.51 -43.78 -4.23
N LYS A 806 5.31 -43.08 -3.10
CA LYS A 806 4.01 -43.01 -2.42
C LYS A 806 3.09 -42.04 -3.18
N GLN A 807 1.80 -42.36 -3.28
CA GLN A 807 0.78 -41.64 -4.06
C GLN A 807 0.97 -40.11 -4.02
N ASP A 808 1.23 -39.52 -5.19
CA ASP A 808 1.31 -38.08 -5.49
C ASP A 808 2.31 -37.24 -4.67
N ALA A 809 3.31 -37.86 -4.04
CA ALA A 809 4.36 -37.14 -3.31
C ALA A 809 5.22 -36.27 -4.23
N ARG A 810 5.50 -35.02 -3.82
CA ARG A 810 6.32 -34.06 -4.57
C ARG A 810 7.60 -33.67 -3.82
N PRO A 811 8.75 -33.53 -4.49
CA PRO A 811 9.96 -33.06 -3.84
C PRO A 811 9.84 -31.59 -3.42
N LEU A 812 10.48 -31.24 -2.30
CA LEU A 812 10.56 -29.90 -1.73
C LEU A 812 12.03 -29.55 -1.43
N ALA A 813 12.58 -28.61 -2.18
CA ALA A 813 13.86 -27.94 -1.88
C ALA A 813 13.78 -26.49 -2.35
N GLY A 814 13.63 -25.58 -1.40
CA GLY A 814 12.89 -24.34 -1.65
C GLY A 814 11.40 -24.59 -1.39
N GLY A 815 10.49 -23.83 -2.01
CA GLY A 815 9.05 -24.07 -1.80
C GLY A 815 8.11 -22.90 -2.06
N THR A 816 8.60 -21.83 -2.69
CA THR A 816 7.82 -20.62 -2.91
C THR A 816 6.54 -20.90 -3.71
N ASP A 817 6.64 -21.62 -4.84
CA ASP A 817 5.47 -21.95 -5.67
C ASP A 817 4.70 -23.17 -5.17
N VAL A 818 5.35 -24.06 -4.42
CA VAL A 818 4.69 -25.25 -3.84
C VAL A 818 3.58 -24.83 -2.90
N LEU A 819 3.79 -23.82 -2.07
CA LEU A 819 2.77 -23.28 -1.17
C LEU A 819 1.62 -22.61 -1.93
N VAL A 820 1.91 -21.93 -3.05
CA VAL A 820 0.89 -21.30 -3.90
C VAL A 820 0.03 -22.37 -4.57
N GLN A 821 0.65 -23.36 -5.21
CA GLN A 821 -0.03 -24.50 -5.81
C GLN A 821 -0.83 -25.29 -4.77
N ALA A 822 -0.30 -25.39 -3.55
CA ALA A 822 -0.97 -26.09 -2.48
C ALA A 822 -2.26 -25.42 -2.03
N ARG A 823 -2.35 -24.09 -2.12
CA ARG A 823 -3.59 -23.37 -1.81
C ARG A 823 -4.73 -23.69 -2.79
N LEU A 824 -4.41 -24.12 -4.02
CA LEU A 824 -5.39 -24.36 -5.08
C LEU A 824 -6.10 -25.72 -5.00
N LYS A 825 -5.58 -26.69 -4.24
CA LYS A 825 -6.18 -28.04 -4.15
C LYS A 825 -7.06 -28.17 -2.91
N ASN A 826 -7.94 -29.15 -2.81
CA ASN A 826 -8.75 -29.39 -1.59
C ASN A 826 -8.24 -30.56 -0.73
N THR A 827 -7.24 -31.29 -1.20
CA THR A 827 -6.70 -32.48 -0.54
C THR A 827 -5.31 -32.21 0.07
N PRO A 828 -4.91 -32.97 1.12
CA PRO A 828 -3.57 -32.90 1.65
C PRO A 828 -2.51 -33.11 0.57
N ILE A 829 -1.41 -32.36 0.63
CA ILE A 829 -0.33 -32.46 -0.35
C ILE A 829 0.88 -33.13 0.30
N PRO A 830 1.22 -34.36 -0.12
CA PRO A 830 2.42 -35.02 0.35
C PRO A 830 3.66 -34.40 -0.29
N LEU A 831 4.57 -33.94 0.56
CA LEU A 831 5.84 -33.31 0.22
C LEU A 831 7.01 -34.13 0.78
N VAL A 832 8.08 -34.22 0.01
CA VAL A 832 9.34 -34.86 0.41
C VAL A 832 10.42 -33.77 0.50
N ASP A 833 10.79 -33.34 1.70
CA ASP A 833 11.91 -32.41 1.91
C ASP A 833 13.23 -33.09 1.55
N ILE A 834 13.84 -32.62 0.47
CA ILE A 834 15.15 -33.10 -0.03
C ILE A 834 16.29 -32.15 0.33
N SER A 835 16.02 -31.07 1.09
CA SER A 835 17.01 -30.05 1.45
C SER A 835 18.10 -30.52 2.43
N ALA A 836 18.02 -31.75 2.92
CA ALA A 836 19.05 -32.37 3.76
C ALA A 836 19.99 -33.32 3.01
N ILE A 837 19.74 -33.58 1.71
CA ILE A 837 20.52 -34.53 0.91
C ILE A 837 21.80 -33.84 0.42
N ARG A 838 22.91 -34.08 1.12
CA ARG A 838 24.21 -33.43 0.83
C ARG A 838 24.73 -33.72 -0.58
N GLU A 839 24.46 -34.91 -1.12
CA GLU A 839 24.95 -35.36 -2.43
C GLU A 839 24.47 -34.45 -3.57
N ILE A 840 23.27 -33.86 -3.45
CA ILE A 840 22.70 -32.95 -4.47
C ILE A 840 22.84 -31.46 -4.08
N GLN A 841 23.71 -31.13 -3.12
CA GLN A 841 23.99 -29.75 -2.66
C GLN A 841 25.39 -29.25 -3.02
N GLN A 842 26.15 -30.04 -3.77
CA GLN A 842 27.54 -29.73 -4.09
C GLN A 842 27.66 -29.11 -5.48
N THR A 843 28.74 -28.35 -5.67
CA THR A 843 29.12 -27.80 -6.97
C THR A 843 30.60 -28.08 -7.17
N GLU A 844 30.93 -28.89 -8.17
CA GLU A 844 32.29 -29.36 -8.39
C GLU A 844 32.60 -29.53 -9.87
N MET A 845 33.89 -29.47 -10.20
CA MET A 845 34.38 -29.77 -11.54
C MET A 845 34.64 -31.27 -11.65
N GLN A 846 33.98 -31.95 -12.58
CA GLN A 846 34.24 -33.35 -12.93
C GLN A 846 34.71 -33.44 -14.38
N GLY A 847 36.01 -33.70 -14.59
CA GLY A 847 36.59 -33.69 -15.94
C GLY A 847 36.47 -32.31 -16.60
N GLU A 848 35.87 -32.27 -17.79
CA GLU A 848 35.61 -31.06 -18.56
C GLU A 848 34.17 -30.51 -18.38
N ALA A 849 33.50 -30.87 -17.28
CA ALA A 849 32.17 -30.39 -16.97
C ALA A 849 32.05 -29.89 -15.52
N MET A 850 31.27 -28.84 -15.33
CA MET A 850 30.80 -28.38 -14.03
C MET A 850 29.53 -29.16 -13.67
N VAL A 851 29.57 -29.86 -12.54
CA VAL A 851 28.42 -30.58 -11.99
C VAL A 851 27.84 -29.78 -10.83
N ILE A 852 26.58 -29.37 -10.96
CA ILE A 852 25.87 -28.55 -9.99
C ILE A 852 24.71 -29.38 -9.43
N GLY A 853 24.70 -29.63 -8.13
CA GLY A 853 23.60 -30.32 -7.46
C GLY A 853 22.29 -29.53 -7.55
N ALA A 854 21.18 -30.24 -7.72
CA ALA A 854 19.86 -29.63 -7.90
C ALA A 854 19.36 -28.86 -6.66
N ALA A 855 19.82 -29.22 -5.46
CA ALA A 855 19.47 -28.54 -4.21
C ALA A 855 20.44 -27.41 -3.83
N VAL A 856 21.38 -27.03 -4.71
CA VAL A 856 22.23 -25.84 -4.52
C VAL A 856 21.35 -24.59 -4.51
N CYS A 857 21.48 -23.78 -3.46
CA CYS A 857 20.75 -22.52 -3.33
C CYS A 857 21.37 -21.43 -4.22
N PHE A 858 20.57 -20.47 -4.68
CA PHE A 858 21.08 -19.39 -5.54
C PHE A 858 22.19 -18.56 -4.88
N SER A 859 22.15 -18.37 -3.56
CA SER A 859 23.22 -17.66 -2.85
C SER A 859 24.56 -18.41 -2.91
N ASP A 860 24.54 -19.73 -2.77
CA ASP A 860 25.77 -20.54 -2.85
C ASP A 860 26.27 -20.62 -4.29
N LEU A 861 25.35 -20.78 -5.25
CA LEU A 861 25.63 -20.78 -6.68
C LEU A 861 26.32 -19.48 -7.11
N THR A 862 25.74 -18.34 -6.73
CA THR A 862 26.28 -17.01 -7.07
C THR A 862 27.52 -16.63 -6.28
N ALA A 863 27.79 -17.28 -5.14
CA ALA A 863 29.02 -17.10 -4.38
C ALA A 863 30.19 -17.94 -4.91
N ASN A 864 29.91 -19.07 -5.57
CA ASN A 864 30.91 -20.05 -6.01
C ASN A 864 31.94 -19.44 -6.99
N PRO A 865 33.26 -19.47 -6.68
CA PRO A 865 34.30 -18.88 -7.52
C PRO A 865 34.40 -19.48 -8.93
N LEU A 866 34.17 -20.78 -9.07
CA LEU A 866 34.22 -21.46 -10.37
C LEU A 866 33.03 -21.08 -11.24
N ILE A 867 31.84 -20.93 -10.64
CA ILE A 867 30.64 -20.45 -11.35
C ILE A 867 30.83 -19.01 -11.81
N LYS A 868 31.33 -18.13 -10.94
CA LYS A 868 31.66 -16.74 -11.32
C LYS A 868 32.65 -16.67 -12.47
N LYS A 869 33.67 -17.53 -12.45
CA LYS A 869 34.74 -17.54 -13.43
C LYS A 869 34.28 -18.07 -14.79
N TYR A 870 33.61 -19.22 -14.82
CA TYR A 870 33.29 -19.91 -16.06
C TYR A 870 31.86 -19.65 -16.57
N TYR A 871 30.91 -19.36 -15.68
CA TYR A 871 29.50 -19.18 -16.03
C TYR A 871 28.93 -17.85 -15.48
N PRO A 872 29.54 -16.69 -15.82
CA PRO A 872 29.15 -15.40 -15.27
C PRO A 872 27.70 -15.01 -15.55
N LEU A 873 27.10 -15.41 -16.69
CA LEU A 873 25.68 -15.13 -16.99
C LEU A 873 24.73 -15.77 -15.97
N LEU A 874 25.06 -16.98 -15.52
CA LEU A 874 24.26 -17.68 -14.53
C LEU A 874 24.29 -16.90 -13.20
N THR A 875 25.46 -16.38 -12.83
CA THR A 875 25.60 -15.52 -11.63
C THR A 875 24.79 -14.23 -11.78
N THR A 876 24.91 -13.54 -12.91
CA THR A 876 24.19 -12.29 -13.19
C THR A 876 22.69 -12.49 -13.11
N ALA A 877 22.14 -13.48 -13.81
CA ALA A 877 20.70 -13.75 -13.80
C ALA A 877 20.22 -14.18 -12.42
N CYS A 878 20.93 -15.07 -11.73
CA CYS A 878 20.52 -15.55 -10.40
C CYS A 878 20.53 -14.46 -9.33
N ASN A 879 21.38 -13.42 -9.46
CA ASN A 879 21.37 -12.27 -8.55
C ASN A 879 20.10 -11.41 -8.66
N THR A 880 19.37 -11.53 -9.77
CA THR A 880 18.08 -10.84 -9.97
C THR A 880 16.89 -11.58 -9.34
N ILE A 881 17.05 -12.87 -9.03
CA ILE A 881 15.99 -13.72 -8.49
C ILE A 881 15.68 -13.32 -7.05
N GLY A 882 14.49 -12.79 -6.79
CA GLY A 882 13.97 -12.55 -5.44
C GLY A 882 14.86 -11.66 -4.56
N SER A 883 14.63 -11.72 -3.25
CA SER A 883 15.51 -11.11 -2.24
C SER A 883 16.65 -12.07 -1.85
N LEU A 884 17.65 -11.56 -1.12
CA LEU A 884 18.73 -12.42 -0.59
C LEU A 884 18.17 -13.56 0.28
N GLN A 885 17.13 -13.28 1.09
CA GLN A 885 16.46 -14.28 1.92
C GLN A 885 15.83 -15.40 1.08
N LEU A 886 15.19 -15.04 -0.05
CA LEU A 886 14.67 -16.04 -0.99
C LEU A 886 15.80 -16.83 -1.63
N ARG A 887 16.89 -16.20 -2.08
CA ARG A 887 18.03 -16.89 -2.69
C ARG A 887 18.78 -17.83 -1.75
N ASN A 888 18.72 -17.58 -0.44
CA ASN A 888 19.25 -18.49 0.59
C ASN A 888 18.43 -19.78 0.74
N ARG A 889 17.24 -19.86 0.14
CA ARG A 889 16.32 -21.01 0.27
C ARG A 889 15.92 -21.61 -1.08
N ALA A 890 15.80 -20.78 -2.10
CA ALA A 890 15.44 -21.18 -3.45
C ALA A 890 16.62 -21.87 -4.13
N THR A 891 16.34 -23.04 -4.71
CA THR A 891 17.33 -23.90 -5.35
C THR A 891 17.22 -23.82 -6.87
N ILE A 892 18.34 -24.03 -7.55
CA ILE A 892 18.38 -24.09 -9.02
C ILE A 892 17.48 -25.22 -9.57
N GLY A 893 17.47 -26.39 -8.92
CA GLY A 893 16.62 -27.52 -9.28
C GLY A 893 15.13 -27.21 -9.08
N GLY A 894 14.78 -26.60 -7.95
CA GLY A 894 13.40 -26.16 -7.70
C GLY A 894 12.91 -25.15 -8.75
N ASN A 895 13.77 -24.21 -9.18
CA ASN A 895 13.40 -23.23 -10.19
C ASN A 895 13.17 -23.87 -11.58
N VAL A 896 14.03 -24.82 -11.96
CA VAL A 896 13.94 -25.52 -13.25
C VAL A 896 12.78 -26.52 -13.31
N VAL A 897 12.59 -27.35 -12.27
CA VAL A 897 11.51 -28.36 -12.22
C VAL A 897 10.14 -27.71 -12.19
N ASN A 898 10.01 -26.56 -11.53
CA ASN A 898 8.78 -25.79 -11.55
C ASN A 898 8.43 -25.27 -12.95
N ALA A 899 9.43 -25.11 -13.83
CA ALA A 899 9.26 -24.70 -15.23
C ALA A 899 8.42 -23.43 -15.42
N ALA A 900 8.45 -22.51 -14.46
CA ALA A 900 7.79 -21.23 -14.61
C ALA A 900 8.36 -20.51 -15.85
N PRO A 901 7.51 -19.96 -16.75
CA PRO A 901 7.98 -19.28 -17.95
C PRO A 901 8.97 -18.14 -17.72
N CYS A 902 9.05 -17.61 -16.50
CA CYS A 902 9.90 -16.50 -16.08
C CYS A 902 11.10 -16.94 -15.21
N ALA A 903 11.56 -18.19 -15.34
CA ALA A 903 12.66 -18.75 -14.55
C ALA A 903 14.03 -18.20 -15.00
N ASP A 904 14.53 -17.15 -14.33
CA ASP A 904 15.72 -16.41 -14.76
C ASP A 904 17.01 -17.24 -14.83
N SER A 905 17.13 -18.36 -14.10
CA SER A 905 18.30 -19.24 -14.21
C SER A 905 18.28 -20.12 -15.46
N VAL A 906 17.12 -20.34 -16.09
CA VAL A 906 16.98 -21.23 -17.24
C VAL A 906 17.66 -20.67 -18.50
N PRO A 907 17.47 -19.39 -18.89
CA PRO A 907 18.07 -18.88 -20.12
C PRO A 907 19.61 -18.99 -20.16
N PRO A 908 20.37 -18.64 -19.10
CA PRO A 908 21.82 -18.89 -19.07
C PRO A 908 22.19 -20.37 -19.16
N LEU A 909 21.45 -21.27 -18.49
CA LEU A 909 21.71 -22.71 -18.56
C LEU A 909 21.53 -23.25 -19.99
N ILE A 910 20.52 -22.78 -20.71
CA ILE A 910 20.32 -23.13 -22.13
C ILE A 910 21.47 -22.59 -22.99
N ILE A 911 21.95 -21.36 -22.75
CA ILE A 911 23.11 -20.82 -23.49
C ILE A 911 24.36 -21.68 -23.29
N TYR A 912 24.56 -22.21 -22.08
CA TYR A 912 25.70 -23.06 -21.75
C TYR A 912 25.48 -24.54 -22.10
N ASP A 913 24.45 -24.90 -22.86
CA ASP A 913 24.12 -26.29 -23.24
C ASP A 913 24.04 -27.23 -22.02
N ALA A 914 23.46 -26.76 -20.92
CA ALA A 914 23.33 -27.56 -19.71
C ALA A 914 22.47 -28.81 -19.95
N GLU A 915 22.89 -29.92 -19.37
CA GLU A 915 22.10 -31.16 -19.28
C GLU A 915 21.56 -31.34 -17.86
N VAL A 916 20.45 -32.06 -17.75
CA VAL A 916 19.85 -32.44 -16.46
C VAL A 916 19.98 -33.93 -16.23
N ARG A 917 20.33 -34.33 -15.00
CA ARG A 917 20.41 -35.72 -14.56
C ARG A 917 19.24 -36.06 -13.64
N LEU A 918 18.40 -36.99 -14.08
CA LEU A 918 17.25 -37.50 -13.35
C LEU A 918 17.61 -38.85 -12.72
N ALA A 919 17.14 -39.10 -11.50
CA ALA A 919 17.31 -40.37 -10.80
C ALA A 919 15.96 -41.01 -10.46
N THR A 920 15.91 -42.34 -10.51
CA THR A 920 14.84 -43.20 -9.99
C THR A 920 15.47 -44.27 -9.10
N LEU A 921 14.64 -45.10 -8.44
CA LEU A 921 15.13 -46.30 -7.76
C LEU A 921 15.84 -47.30 -8.70
N ASN A 922 15.54 -47.26 -9.99
CA ASN A 922 16.00 -48.26 -10.96
C ASN A 922 17.15 -47.78 -11.86
N GLY A 923 17.60 -46.53 -11.71
CA GLY A 923 18.68 -45.98 -12.52
C GLY A 923 18.62 -44.47 -12.69
N THR A 924 19.51 -43.95 -13.54
CA THR A 924 19.58 -42.53 -13.90
C THR A 924 19.46 -42.34 -15.40
N ARG A 925 18.94 -41.18 -15.82
CA ARG A 925 18.98 -40.74 -17.22
C ARG A 925 19.39 -39.27 -17.32
N GLN A 926 19.95 -38.92 -18.46
CA GLN A 926 20.40 -37.56 -18.78
C GLN A 926 19.77 -37.10 -20.08
N LEU A 927 19.47 -35.81 -20.16
CA LEU A 927 18.93 -35.16 -21.35
C LEU A 927 19.27 -33.66 -21.34
N PRO A 928 19.32 -32.99 -22.51
CA PRO A 928 19.49 -31.55 -22.59
C PRO A 928 18.40 -30.79 -21.83
N LEU A 929 18.76 -29.72 -21.11
CA LEU A 929 17.80 -28.87 -20.39
C LEU A 929 16.74 -28.28 -21.33
N ALA A 930 17.14 -27.91 -22.55
CA ALA A 930 16.24 -27.37 -23.56
C ALA A 930 15.15 -28.36 -24.01
N GLU A 931 15.39 -29.67 -23.86
CA GLU A 931 14.40 -30.72 -24.13
C GLU A 931 13.59 -31.10 -22.88
N PHE A 932 14.15 -30.84 -21.69
CA PHE A 932 13.51 -31.16 -20.42
C PHE A 932 12.28 -30.28 -20.14
N ILE A 933 12.32 -28.98 -20.48
CA ILE A 933 11.19 -28.06 -20.31
C ILE A 933 10.38 -28.02 -21.62
N THR A 934 9.15 -28.54 -21.59
CA THR A 934 8.32 -28.70 -22.81
C THR A 934 7.28 -27.60 -22.97
N ALA A 935 6.87 -26.94 -21.89
CA ALA A 935 6.05 -25.74 -21.87
C ALA A 935 6.11 -25.09 -20.48
N GLY A 936 5.45 -23.95 -20.32
CA GLY A 936 5.24 -23.33 -19.01
C GLY A 936 4.60 -24.30 -18.01
N TYR A 937 5.26 -24.50 -16.88
CA TYR A 937 4.90 -25.44 -15.82
C TYR A 937 4.87 -26.92 -16.24
N GLN A 938 5.49 -27.27 -17.37
CA GLN A 938 5.56 -28.65 -17.87
C GLN A 938 7.00 -29.05 -18.14
N THR A 939 7.36 -30.25 -17.65
CA THR A 939 8.67 -30.86 -17.85
C THR A 939 8.53 -32.32 -18.29
N GLN A 940 9.64 -32.91 -18.75
CA GLN A 940 9.73 -34.35 -19.03
C GLN A 940 9.92 -35.22 -17.76
N LEU A 941 9.71 -34.67 -16.56
CA LEU A 941 9.86 -35.41 -15.31
C LEU A 941 8.76 -36.48 -15.19
N GLN A 942 9.14 -37.74 -15.04
CA GLN A 942 8.22 -38.86 -14.87
C GLN A 942 7.86 -39.10 -13.39
N PRO A 943 6.73 -39.76 -13.08
CA PRO A 943 6.39 -40.12 -11.70
C PRO A 943 7.52 -40.89 -11.01
N GLY A 944 7.90 -40.44 -9.81
CA GLY A 944 8.98 -41.04 -9.03
C GLY A 944 10.41 -40.66 -9.46
N GLU A 945 10.57 -39.83 -10.50
CA GLU A 945 11.86 -39.23 -10.85
C GLU A 945 12.18 -38.02 -9.96
N LEU A 946 13.48 -37.86 -9.68
CA LEU A 946 14.02 -36.68 -9.02
C LEU A 946 15.13 -36.06 -9.87
N LEU A 947 15.07 -34.75 -10.09
CA LEU A 947 16.20 -33.99 -10.64
C LEU A 947 17.31 -33.90 -9.59
N THR A 948 18.49 -34.42 -9.92
CA THR A 948 19.61 -34.51 -8.97
C THR A 948 20.75 -33.55 -9.28
N HIS A 949 21.09 -33.37 -10.56
CA HIS A 949 22.24 -32.57 -10.97
C HIS A 949 22.00 -31.87 -12.31
N PHE A 950 22.71 -30.76 -12.51
CA PHE A 950 22.95 -30.10 -13.78
C PHE A 950 24.40 -30.35 -14.19
N ILE A 951 24.62 -30.61 -15.47
CA ILE A 951 25.94 -30.86 -16.04
C ILE A 951 26.16 -29.77 -17.09
N LEU A 952 27.10 -28.86 -16.83
CA LEU A 952 27.45 -27.78 -17.75
C LEU A 952 28.82 -28.07 -18.35
N PRO A 953 28.96 -28.15 -19.69
CA PRO A 953 30.25 -28.27 -20.32
C PRO A 953 31.13 -27.05 -20.01
N LEU A 954 32.43 -27.27 -19.82
CA LEU A 954 33.37 -26.18 -19.65
C LEU A 954 33.28 -25.25 -20.88
N PRO A 955 33.04 -23.94 -20.71
CA PRO A 955 32.92 -23.05 -21.84
C PRO A 955 34.25 -23.02 -22.59
N GLU A 956 34.18 -23.08 -23.92
CA GLU A 956 35.35 -22.90 -24.78
C GLU A 956 36.06 -21.60 -24.38
N SER A 957 37.37 -21.68 -24.16
CA SER A 957 38.23 -20.52 -23.88
C SER A 957 38.27 -19.60 -25.09
N CYS A 958 37.32 -18.66 -25.17
CA CYS A 958 37.32 -17.58 -26.14
C CYS A 958 37.63 -16.27 -25.41
N PRO A 959 38.85 -15.71 -25.55
CA PRO A 959 39.27 -14.49 -24.85
C PRO A 959 38.43 -13.25 -25.14
N GLN A 960 37.58 -13.30 -26.19
CA GLN A 960 36.75 -12.19 -26.67
C GLN A 960 35.23 -12.52 -26.59
N MET A 961 34.84 -13.47 -25.74
CA MET A 961 33.43 -13.84 -25.58
C MET A 961 32.65 -12.77 -24.82
N GLN A 962 31.81 -12.02 -25.53
CA GLN A 962 30.90 -11.06 -24.93
C GLN A 962 29.63 -11.77 -24.45
N GLN A 963 29.15 -11.40 -23.27
CA GLN A 963 27.99 -12.02 -22.63
C GLN A 963 27.09 -10.94 -22.03
N ARG A 964 25.77 -11.09 -22.20
CA ARG A 964 24.76 -10.13 -21.73
C ARG A 964 23.51 -10.81 -21.18
N TYR A 965 22.93 -10.21 -20.14
CA TYR A 965 21.62 -10.58 -19.58
C TYR A 965 20.80 -9.30 -19.38
N LEU A 966 19.68 -9.18 -20.09
CA LEU A 966 18.73 -8.08 -19.94
C LEU A 966 17.46 -8.62 -19.31
N GLN A 967 16.91 -7.91 -18.31
CA GLN A 967 15.68 -8.29 -17.62
C GLN A 967 14.81 -7.05 -17.43
N LEU A 968 13.51 -7.23 -17.66
CA LEU A 968 12.50 -6.21 -17.41
C LEU A 968 11.43 -6.77 -16.48
N GLY A 969 11.11 -5.99 -15.45
CA GLY A 969 9.86 -6.16 -14.72
C GLY A 969 9.45 -4.89 -13.97
N ARG A 970 8.31 -4.98 -13.27
CA ARG A 970 7.63 -3.80 -12.70
C ARG A 970 8.39 -3.22 -11.50
N ARG A 971 8.99 -4.08 -10.67
CA ARG A 971 9.75 -3.69 -9.47
C ARG A 971 11.23 -4.06 -9.60
N ASN A 972 12.05 -3.56 -8.69
CA ASN A 972 13.49 -3.83 -8.65
C ASN A 972 13.85 -5.01 -7.73
N ALA A 973 12.93 -5.43 -6.84
CA ALA A 973 13.02 -6.68 -6.08
C ALA A 973 11.66 -7.39 -6.02
N LEU A 974 11.69 -8.69 -5.70
CA LEU A 974 10.52 -9.57 -5.81
C LEU A 974 9.83 -9.39 -7.17
N ASN A 975 10.68 -9.24 -8.19
CA ASN A 975 10.30 -8.91 -9.54
C ASN A 975 10.01 -10.19 -10.29
N ILE A 976 8.79 -10.33 -10.81
CA ILE A 976 8.47 -11.39 -11.75
C ILE A 976 8.86 -10.88 -13.13
N THR A 977 9.83 -11.55 -13.74
CA THR A 977 10.33 -11.20 -15.08
C THR A 977 9.20 -11.16 -16.08
N ARG A 978 8.98 -10.00 -16.71
CA ARG A 978 8.04 -9.85 -17.82
C ARG A 978 8.69 -10.21 -19.14
N GLN A 979 9.95 -9.85 -19.30
CA GLN A 979 10.79 -10.12 -20.48
C GLN A 979 12.24 -10.23 -20.04
N SER A 980 12.97 -11.20 -20.58
CA SER A 980 14.41 -11.29 -20.45
C SER A 980 15.04 -11.87 -21.70
N PHE A 981 16.28 -11.45 -21.95
CA PHE A 981 17.13 -11.99 -22.99
C PHE A 981 18.49 -12.31 -22.41
N THR A 982 19.03 -13.44 -22.84
CA THR A 982 20.43 -13.79 -22.61
C THR A 982 21.12 -13.88 -23.96
N GLY A 983 22.31 -13.30 -24.06
CA GLY A 983 23.10 -13.28 -25.29
C GLY A 983 24.55 -13.67 -25.04
N GLN A 984 25.12 -14.42 -25.97
CA GLN A 984 26.54 -14.74 -26.05
C GLN A 984 27.04 -14.49 -27.47
N PHE A 985 28.11 -13.70 -27.60
CA PHE A 985 28.64 -13.22 -28.87
C PHE A 985 30.16 -13.40 -28.95
N SER A 986 30.66 -13.77 -30.12
CA SER A 986 32.09 -13.75 -30.44
C SER A 986 32.31 -13.18 -31.82
N PHE A 987 33.38 -12.41 -31.97
CA PHE A 987 33.74 -11.78 -33.23
C PHE A 987 35.11 -12.28 -33.68
N ASN A 988 35.34 -12.32 -34.99
CA ASN A 988 36.69 -12.47 -35.52
C ASN A 988 37.40 -11.09 -35.58
N PRO A 989 38.71 -11.04 -35.88
CA PRO A 989 39.44 -9.77 -36.00
C PRO A 989 38.91 -8.80 -37.06
N ALA A 990 38.07 -9.25 -37.99
CA ALA A 990 37.42 -8.39 -38.99
C ALA A 990 36.08 -7.79 -38.51
N GLY A 991 35.68 -8.06 -37.26
CA GLY A 991 34.41 -7.62 -36.68
C GLY A 991 33.20 -8.42 -37.19
N ILE A 992 33.41 -9.60 -37.78
CA ILE A 992 32.34 -10.51 -38.19
C ILE A 992 31.94 -11.37 -37.00
N LEU A 993 30.65 -11.44 -36.71
CA LEU A 993 30.08 -12.26 -35.65
C LEU A 993 30.24 -13.75 -35.98
N THR A 994 31.17 -14.44 -35.33
CA THR A 994 31.45 -15.87 -35.58
C THR A 994 30.58 -16.80 -34.75
N ARG A 995 30.09 -16.31 -33.60
CA ARG A 995 29.19 -17.06 -32.73
C ARG A 995 28.14 -16.13 -32.19
N CYS A 996 26.88 -16.55 -32.28
CA CYS A 996 25.74 -15.91 -31.65
C CYS A 996 24.86 -16.97 -31.02
N ARG A 997 24.59 -16.83 -29.72
CA ARG A 997 23.55 -17.60 -29.03
C ARG A 997 22.64 -16.61 -28.32
N LEU A 998 21.35 -16.73 -28.57
CA LEU A 998 20.31 -15.87 -28.02
C LEU A 998 19.21 -16.73 -27.42
N VAL A 999 18.81 -16.43 -26.20
CA VAL A 999 17.73 -17.16 -25.52
C VAL A 999 16.72 -16.16 -24.98
N ASP A 1000 15.43 -16.38 -25.27
CA ASP A 1000 14.34 -15.66 -24.62
C ASP A 1000 14.00 -16.33 -23.29
N GLY A 1001 13.64 -15.54 -22.27
CA GLY A 1001 13.40 -16.07 -20.93
C GLY A 1001 12.02 -15.83 -20.34
N ALA A 1002 11.09 -15.17 -21.06
CA ALA A 1002 9.74 -14.89 -20.53
C ALA A 1002 8.68 -14.50 -21.59
N LEU A 1003 8.97 -14.69 -22.89
CA LEU A 1003 8.09 -14.26 -23.98
C LEU A 1003 7.35 -15.44 -24.62
N MET A 1004 8.11 -16.49 -24.94
CA MET A 1004 7.60 -17.71 -25.58
C MET A 1004 6.91 -18.64 -24.58
N SER A 1005 6.43 -19.80 -25.04
CA SER A 1005 5.80 -20.81 -24.17
C SER A 1005 6.75 -21.40 -23.12
N HIS A 1006 8.05 -21.37 -23.40
CA HIS A 1006 9.17 -21.77 -22.53
C HIS A 1006 10.43 -21.04 -23.00
N PRO A 1007 11.47 -20.91 -22.16
CA PRO A 1007 12.76 -20.37 -22.59
C PRO A 1007 13.38 -21.20 -23.71
N GLN A 1008 13.80 -20.57 -24.81
CA GLN A 1008 14.38 -21.28 -25.95
C GLN A 1008 15.38 -20.43 -26.75
N ARG A 1009 16.23 -21.11 -27.52
CA ARG A 1009 17.16 -20.46 -28.46
C ARG A 1009 16.41 -19.76 -29.60
N LEU A 1010 16.81 -18.55 -29.94
CA LEU A 1010 16.26 -17.77 -31.05
C LEU A 1010 16.99 -18.07 -32.36
N ILE A 1011 16.95 -19.35 -32.78
CA ILE A 1011 17.74 -19.87 -33.92
C ILE A 1011 17.53 -19.09 -35.22
N ALA A 1012 16.31 -18.61 -35.48
CA ALA A 1012 16.02 -17.85 -36.70
C ALA A 1012 16.78 -16.50 -36.71
N VAL A 1013 16.84 -15.81 -35.57
CA VAL A 1013 17.61 -14.57 -35.40
C VAL A 1013 19.10 -14.87 -35.50
N GLU A 1014 19.59 -15.89 -34.78
CA GLU A 1014 21.00 -16.29 -34.79
C GLU A 1014 21.51 -16.56 -36.22
N LYS A 1015 20.74 -17.26 -37.04
CA LYS A 1015 21.09 -17.60 -38.43
C LYS A 1015 21.21 -16.38 -39.35
N ILE A 1016 20.46 -15.32 -39.09
CA ILE A 1016 20.44 -14.10 -39.91
C ILE A 1016 21.68 -13.24 -39.67
N ILE A 1017 22.14 -13.19 -38.41
CA ILE A 1017 23.22 -12.27 -37.99
C ILE A 1017 24.60 -12.95 -37.89
N THR A 1018 24.65 -14.25 -37.63
CA THR A 1018 25.93 -14.98 -37.57
C THR A 1018 26.59 -15.02 -38.95
N GLY A 1019 27.91 -14.82 -38.98
CA GLY A 1019 28.70 -14.72 -40.21
C GLY A 1019 28.69 -13.34 -40.85
N ARG A 1020 28.06 -12.33 -40.23
CA ARG A 1020 27.98 -10.95 -40.72
C ARG A 1020 28.56 -9.96 -39.71
N LYS A 1021 28.90 -8.76 -40.17
CA LYS A 1021 29.22 -7.62 -39.32
C LYS A 1021 27.92 -6.99 -38.83
N LEU A 1022 27.83 -6.63 -37.54
CA LEU A 1022 26.65 -6.02 -36.93
C LEU A 1022 26.44 -4.56 -37.37
N THR A 1023 26.12 -4.35 -38.64
CA THR A 1023 25.67 -3.04 -39.15
C THR A 1023 24.22 -2.78 -38.74
N ASP A 1024 23.76 -1.53 -38.76
CA ASP A 1024 22.37 -1.18 -38.43
C ASP A 1024 21.36 -2.02 -39.24
N ALA A 1025 21.63 -2.25 -40.53
CA ALA A 1025 20.79 -3.07 -41.39
C ALA A 1025 20.71 -4.54 -40.92
N VAL A 1026 21.83 -5.10 -40.44
CA VAL A 1026 21.89 -6.49 -39.95
C VAL A 1026 21.16 -6.64 -38.62
N ILE A 1027 21.32 -5.65 -37.73
CA ILE A 1027 20.59 -5.60 -36.45
C ILE A 1027 19.09 -5.53 -36.74
N GLU A 1028 18.66 -4.64 -37.63
CA GLU A 1028 17.26 -4.46 -38.01
C GLU A 1028 16.66 -5.74 -38.65
N GLU A 1029 17.41 -6.44 -39.51
CA GLU A 1029 16.99 -7.74 -40.05
C GLU A 1029 16.78 -8.78 -38.94
N GLY A 1030 17.68 -8.83 -37.95
CA GLY A 1030 17.56 -9.71 -36.79
C GLY A 1030 16.36 -9.38 -35.90
N VAL A 1031 16.10 -8.09 -35.67
CA VAL A 1031 14.95 -7.59 -34.90
C VAL A 1031 13.63 -7.95 -35.60
N LYS A 1032 13.52 -7.73 -36.92
CA LYS A 1032 12.32 -8.12 -37.69
C LYS A 1032 12.04 -9.62 -37.64
N ALA A 1033 13.09 -10.44 -37.63
CA ALA A 1033 12.94 -11.88 -37.47
C ALA A 1033 12.38 -12.24 -36.09
N LEU A 1034 12.83 -11.57 -35.03
CA LEU A 1034 12.26 -11.73 -33.69
C LEU A 1034 10.78 -11.30 -33.65
N GLU A 1035 10.45 -10.14 -34.23
CA GLU A 1035 9.07 -9.65 -34.27
C GLU A 1035 8.14 -10.64 -34.98
N ALA A 1036 8.54 -11.18 -36.13
CA ALA A 1036 7.76 -12.19 -36.85
C ALA A 1036 7.54 -13.46 -36.01
N MET A 1037 8.55 -13.90 -35.27
CA MET A 1037 8.41 -15.03 -34.34
C MET A 1037 7.43 -14.73 -33.21
N LEU A 1038 7.52 -13.53 -32.62
CA LEU A 1038 6.65 -13.13 -31.52
C LEU A 1038 5.21 -12.87 -31.97
N GLU A 1039 5.00 -12.32 -33.16
CA GLU A 1039 3.66 -12.12 -33.72
C GLU A 1039 2.95 -13.47 -33.91
N ALA A 1040 3.67 -14.47 -34.42
CA ALA A 1040 3.15 -15.83 -34.53
C ALA A 1040 2.84 -16.47 -33.17
N ALA A 1041 3.67 -16.24 -32.15
CA ALA A 1041 3.54 -16.87 -30.83
C ALA A 1041 2.53 -16.18 -29.90
N ILE A 1042 2.50 -14.84 -29.92
CA ILE A 1042 1.77 -14.02 -28.94
C ILE A 1042 0.96 -12.87 -29.55
N GLY A 1043 0.97 -12.63 -30.86
CA GLY A 1043 0.32 -11.47 -31.50
C GLY A 1043 -1.18 -11.33 -31.21
N LYS A 1044 -1.88 -12.44 -30.96
CA LYS A 1044 -3.30 -12.46 -30.57
C LYS A 1044 -3.56 -12.16 -29.09
N ARG A 1045 -2.52 -12.04 -28.26
CA ARG A 1045 -2.65 -11.77 -26.82
C ARG A 1045 -2.81 -10.26 -26.62
N TRP A 1046 -3.66 -9.86 -25.68
CA TRP A 1046 -3.85 -8.46 -25.25
C TRP A 1046 -2.55 -7.73 -24.90
N SER A 1047 -1.52 -8.46 -24.43
CA SER A 1047 -0.23 -7.89 -24.05
C SER A 1047 0.77 -7.74 -25.20
N ALA A 1048 0.43 -8.19 -26.42
CA ALA A 1048 1.33 -8.14 -27.58
C ALA A 1048 1.75 -6.71 -27.94
N ALA A 1049 0.79 -5.77 -27.90
CA ALA A 1049 1.02 -4.35 -28.19
C ALA A 1049 2.14 -3.71 -27.35
N TYR A 1050 2.36 -4.22 -26.13
CA TYR A 1050 3.49 -3.82 -25.29
C TYR A 1050 4.68 -4.76 -25.45
N LYS A 1051 4.46 -6.08 -25.40
CA LYS A 1051 5.55 -7.05 -25.30
C LYS A 1051 6.41 -7.12 -26.55
N ILE A 1052 5.82 -7.08 -27.75
CA ILE A 1052 6.56 -7.25 -29.01
C ILE A 1052 7.51 -6.06 -29.26
N PRO A 1053 7.06 -4.78 -29.20
CA PRO A 1053 7.97 -3.65 -29.44
C PRO A 1053 9.06 -3.52 -28.38
N VAL A 1054 8.75 -3.87 -27.13
CA VAL A 1054 9.74 -3.85 -26.04
C VAL A 1054 10.78 -4.96 -26.26
N ALA A 1055 10.36 -6.16 -26.67
CA ALA A 1055 11.26 -7.26 -26.97
C ALA A 1055 12.23 -6.90 -28.11
N ALA A 1056 11.69 -6.30 -29.18
CA ALA A 1056 12.46 -5.78 -30.30
C ALA A 1056 13.51 -4.75 -29.82
N ALA A 1057 13.10 -3.80 -29.00
CA ALA A 1057 14.00 -2.77 -28.47
C ALA A 1057 15.08 -3.33 -27.53
N MET A 1058 14.75 -4.35 -26.72
CA MET A 1058 15.72 -5.04 -25.86
C MET A 1058 16.74 -5.84 -26.68
N LEU A 1059 16.31 -6.54 -27.73
CA LEU A 1059 17.23 -7.24 -28.63
C LEU A 1059 18.13 -6.25 -29.37
N HIS A 1060 17.55 -5.17 -29.89
CA HIS A 1060 18.31 -4.10 -30.55
C HIS A 1060 19.38 -3.53 -29.61
N GLN A 1061 19.01 -3.21 -28.36
CA GLN A 1061 19.95 -2.76 -27.34
C GLN A 1061 21.10 -3.75 -27.15
N MET A 1062 20.77 -5.04 -26.99
CA MET A 1062 21.78 -6.07 -26.74
C MET A 1062 22.78 -6.19 -27.89
N LEU A 1063 22.31 -6.15 -29.14
CA LEU A 1063 23.17 -6.24 -30.33
C LEU A 1063 24.01 -4.98 -30.51
N GLU A 1064 23.46 -3.82 -30.19
CA GLU A 1064 24.16 -2.54 -30.24
C GLU A 1064 25.30 -2.48 -29.21
N GLU A 1065 25.03 -2.86 -27.95
CA GLU A 1065 26.05 -2.93 -26.91
C GLU A 1065 27.16 -3.95 -27.24
N ALA A 1066 26.81 -5.06 -27.90
CA ALA A 1066 27.80 -6.04 -28.36
C ALA A 1066 28.70 -5.46 -29.48
N ARG A 1067 28.12 -4.67 -30.38
CA ARG A 1067 28.85 -3.94 -31.41
C ARG A 1067 29.79 -2.89 -30.82
N GLU A 1068 29.31 -2.09 -29.86
CA GLU A 1068 30.12 -1.07 -29.20
C GLU A 1068 31.30 -1.68 -28.43
N GLU A 1069 31.08 -2.75 -27.66
CA GLU A 1069 32.16 -3.46 -26.96
C GLU A 1069 33.16 -4.10 -27.94
N GLN A 1070 32.74 -4.47 -29.15
CA GLN A 1070 33.66 -4.98 -30.17
C GLN A 1070 34.58 -3.89 -30.72
N ALA A 1071 34.13 -2.63 -30.72
CA ALA A 1071 34.88 -1.50 -31.23
C ALA A 1071 35.93 -0.95 -30.23
N LEU A 1072 35.77 -1.27 -28.95
CA LEU A 1072 36.72 -0.99 -27.86
C LEU A 1072 37.80 -2.08 -27.78
#